data_AF-A0A2M4BCA6-F1
#
_entry.id   AF-A0A2M4BCA6-F1
#
_cell.length_a   1.000
_cell.length_b   1.000
_cell.length_c   1.000
_cell.angle_alpha   90.00
_cell.angle_beta   90.00
_cell.angle_gamma   90.00
#
_symmetry.space_group_name_H-M   'P 1'
#
loop_
_entity.id
_entity.type
_entity.pdbx_description
1 polymer ?
#
loop_
_entity_poly.entity_id
_entity_poly.type
_entity_poly.pdbx_seq_one_letter_code
_entity_poly.pdbx_strand_id
1 'polypeptide(L)'
;RPIWESIEIGNYKKALQDADKMLKKKPTLQCARALKAWAYVRMGRDEESTAIIGPLEQEQPTEATTLHALTLCYKELHQLDRICTLFSNANRQQPGNEELLSQLFIAYMRVDDFKGQQTVALQLYKLRPRNSYYFWAVVSLVLQALRGPDADNAQKAQLLLTLAQRMVDKFIAENKLETAQEAQLYLQILQEQSKYREAYDFLNGALCQKLYPGAPVFVRIELLKKLNKWDELNRLLKELLLQEQDRWDFYQEYIASTFRLIEAGEKPEGADYSVEMCHEFLCDIIEAQPKKFRGPYLARLELNRRMIEKRYSSEQLFGKMTDMLAEYFGFFGDKPCCAHDMKLFIEYVTPVTERRALAAKLTNGLDITSTTLPGSKEEMQRHICTLQIARYSGAHSIVSEELLHAISTSLSLHYEHGYNAYGMGLLTTDMGPSDSYALLAAHIMYERAWRLQRSQPIVEALTLLHYLLANSPSNFHAKLLCLQLYHRLGLTLAAHEAYDALDIKHIQLDSLGYLHCGQLANGGFPGTAKQVYERTLSFFINDHEAYAEFPKASYNFGTFSKLVEMIDFRNRLANSHHFALVTVESLLTLVVGFGGSLAQCLAAYRQARTSKPHEDRIAWDKLHDNRDLTIFLAWDPPSVGVEPEPESNGCPPAVVDETKPVGAVLDERREAIRVASYAQEYDLLRLRSGLARLVFGLVELHRGQETMECDQVRQLRDSLVKTVGEIEAKRYEPSSGRYLVNLLPSRLHLYLRLPYATVFSHLADFLLATYQGYSLTDDYGNSITNNTASTSLERLTEAANRCTKDVQNVFETMQRTIETFNESVDALWHWKPAHEVVNGCAEILSLLVFTLSVCHERYLQSPTIQSTAGSKKAKKQTTGSNNGAADTANHNKEFITIVPEKERLALIAGVLRELKQKINEADTVLASWKVGQVVIDNSLSEAVERLSLNETSVTAKITSNVSSEVKEVRRLLKDKLKMISKAI
;
A
#
# COMPACT_ATOMS: atom_id res chain seq x y z
N ARG A 1 22.59 -0.54 36.13
CA ARG A 1 22.24 0.89 35.92
C ARG A 1 23.22 1.62 35.00
N PRO A 2 24.53 1.79 35.28
CA PRO A 2 25.44 2.48 34.34
C PRO A 2 25.54 1.81 32.95
N ILE A 3 25.49 0.46 32.93
CA ILE A 3 25.44 -0.33 31.68
C ILE A 3 24.13 -0.05 30.92
N TRP A 4 23.00 0.04 31.64
CA TRP A 4 21.68 0.31 31.06
C TRP A 4 21.62 1.71 30.43
N GLU A 5 22.02 2.73 31.19
CA GLU A 5 22.07 4.13 30.73
C GLU A 5 23.02 4.28 29.53
N SER A 6 24.14 3.54 29.50
CA SER A 6 25.06 3.55 28.35
C SER A 6 24.46 2.93 27.09
N ILE A 7 23.55 1.95 27.22
CA ILE A 7 22.83 1.37 26.08
C ILE A 7 21.77 2.35 25.58
N GLU A 8 21.01 2.99 26.48
CA GLU A 8 19.99 3.98 26.11
C GLU A 8 20.58 5.22 25.43
N ILE A 9 21.77 5.68 25.87
CA ILE A 9 22.49 6.81 25.26
C ILE A 9 23.15 6.41 23.91
N GLY A 10 23.06 5.14 23.50
CA GLY A 10 23.62 4.63 22.24
C GLY A 10 25.14 4.37 22.27
N ASN A 11 25.76 4.40 23.45
CA ASN A 11 27.19 4.13 23.63
C ASN A 11 27.45 2.64 23.92
N TYR A 12 27.17 1.80 22.94
CA TYR A 12 27.20 0.34 23.07
C TYR A 12 28.60 -0.22 23.38
N LYS A 13 29.67 0.42 22.88
CA LYS A 13 31.07 0.01 23.16
C LYS A 13 31.41 0.18 24.63
N LYS A 14 30.98 1.29 25.25
CA LYS A 14 31.16 1.52 26.69
C LYS A 14 30.32 0.55 27.51
N ALA A 15 29.06 0.32 27.10
CA ALA A 15 28.19 -0.65 27.75
C ALA A 15 28.80 -2.07 27.78
N LEU A 16 29.38 -2.53 26.66
CA LEU A 16 30.08 -3.81 26.59
C LEU A 16 31.31 -3.86 27.49
N GLN A 17 32.14 -2.81 27.49
CA GLN A 17 33.31 -2.74 28.37
C GLN A 17 32.93 -2.81 29.85
N ASP A 18 31.88 -2.09 30.25
CA ASP A 18 31.42 -2.05 31.63
C ASP A 18 30.70 -3.36 32.01
N ALA A 19 29.98 -3.99 31.08
CA ALA A 19 29.45 -5.35 31.26
C ALA A 19 30.57 -6.38 31.43
N ASP A 20 31.62 -6.34 30.61
CA ASP A 20 32.78 -7.24 30.72
C ASP A 20 33.56 -7.02 32.02
N LYS A 21 33.74 -5.78 32.47
CA LYS A 21 34.33 -5.48 33.78
C LYS A 21 33.51 -6.09 34.92
N MET A 22 32.17 -6.04 34.82
CA MET A 22 31.27 -6.60 35.81
C MET A 22 31.30 -8.13 35.79
N LEU A 23 31.30 -8.75 34.61
CA LEU A 23 31.38 -10.20 34.46
C LEU A 23 32.75 -10.76 34.90
N LYS A 24 33.84 -9.99 34.75
CA LYS A 24 35.15 -10.35 35.34
C LYS A 24 35.11 -10.40 36.88
N LYS A 25 34.32 -9.53 37.52
CA LYS A 25 34.17 -9.50 38.99
C LYS A 25 33.16 -10.55 39.49
N LYS A 26 32.07 -10.78 38.74
CA LYS A 26 30.99 -11.70 39.07
C LYS A 26 30.50 -12.44 37.81
N PRO A 27 31.12 -13.58 37.44
CA PRO A 27 30.81 -14.29 36.20
C PRO A 27 29.39 -14.86 36.14
N THR A 28 28.81 -15.20 37.30
CA THR A 28 27.49 -15.82 37.42
C THR A 28 26.32 -14.83 37.37
N LEU A 29 26.59 -13.52 37.35
CA LEU A 29 25.54 -12.50 37.39
C LEU A 29 24.70 -12.51 36.10
N GLN A 30 23.48 -13.03 36.18
CA GLN A 30 22.57 -13.19 35.04
C GLN A 30 22.21 -11.85 34.38
N CYS A 31 21.90 -10.83 35.19
CA CYS A 31 21.56 -9.48 34.71
C CYS A 31 22.67 -8.89 33.82
N ALA A 32 23.95 -8.99 34.22
CA ALA A 32 25.05 -8.45 33.43
C ALA A 32 25.27 -9.19 32.11
N ARG A 33 25.01 -10.52 32.07
CA ARG A 33 25.04 -11.32 30.84
C ARG A 33 23.88 -10.93 29.91
N ALA A 34 22.68 -10.73 30.44
CA ALA A 34 21.52 -10.28 29.68
C ALA A 34 21.71 -8.87 29.08
N LEU A 35 22.27 -7.92 29.85
CA LEU A 35 22.59 -6.58 29.33
C LEU A 35 23.70 -6.58 28.27
N LYS A 36 24.67 -7.49 28.40
CA LYS A 36 25.69 -7.70 27.37
C LYS A 36 25.07 -8.22 26.08
N ALA A 37 24.16 -9.20 26.18
CA ALA A 37 23.41 -9.70 25.03
C ALA A 37 22.59 -8.57 24.36
N TRP A 38 21.88 -7.77 25.15
CA TRP A 38 21.11 -6.63 24.63
C TRP A 38 22.00 -5.62 23.90
N ALA A 39 23.17 -5.29 24.45
CA ALA A 39 24.12 -4.41 23.78
C ALA A 39 24.62 -4.99 22.43
N TYR A 40 24.76 -6.31 22.30
CA TYR A 40 25.09 -6.94 21.01
C TYR A 40 23.94 -6.85 19.99
N VAL A 41 22.69 -7.04 20.42
CA VAL A 41 21.50 -6.87 19.54
C VAL A 41 21.43 -5.45 18.99
N ARG A 42 21.61 -4.44 19.84
CA ARG A 42 21.65 -3.02 19.41
C ARG A 42 22.80 -2.69 18.45
N MET A 43 23.84 -3.53 18.40
CA MET A 43 24.96 -3.43 17.46
C MET A 43 24.77 -4.27 16.19
N GLY A 44 23.65 -4.99 16.03
CA GLY A 44 23.37 -5.89 14.91
C GLY A 44 24.20 -7.18 14.92
N ARG A 45 24.68 -7.61 16.09
CA ARG A 45 25.49 -8.84 16.27
C ARG A 45 24.64 -9.95 16.91
N ASP A 46 23.63 -10.39 16.19
CA ASP A 46 22.58 -11.28 16.71
C ASP A 46 23.09 -12.69 17.07
N GLU A 47 24.06 -13.22 16.31
CA GLU A 47 24.68 -14.53 16.58
C GLU A 47 25.41 -14.55 17.94
N GLU A 48 26.11 -13.47 18.28
CA GLU A 48 26.81 -13.35 19.56
C GLU A 48 25.85 -13.12 20.72
N SER A 49 24.75 -12.41 20.47
CA SER A 49 23.69 -12.24 21.45
C SER A 49 22.98 -13.57 21.75
N THR A 50 22.58 -14.30 20.71
CA THR A 50 21.88 -15.59 20.84
C THR A 50 22.73 -16.65 21.54
N ALA A 51 24.06 -16.64 21.32
CA ALA A 51 25.00 -17.49 22.06
C ALA A 51 25.01 -17.21 23.58
N ILE A 52 24.69 -15.98 24.01
CA ILE A 52 24.60 -15.60 25.43
C ILE A 52 23.20 -15.86 26.00
N ILE A 53 22.16 -15.61 25.20
CA ILE A 53 20.75 -15.78 25.61
C ILE A 53 20.40 -17.25 25.83
N GLY A 54 20.86 -18.16 24.96
CA GLY A 54 20.54 -19.60 25.06
C GLY A 54 20.88 -20.22 26.43
N PRO A 55 22.11 -20.06 26.94
CA PRO A 55 22.47 -20.52 28.29
C PRO A 55 21.67 -19.83 29.41
N LEU A 56 21.36 -18.54 29.28
CA LEU A 56 20.56 -17.82 30.27
C LEU A 56 19.11 -18.33 30.34
N GLU A 57 18.53 -18.75 29.21
CA GLU A 57 17.19 -19.32 29.14
C GLU A 57 17.12 -20.66 29.91
N GLN A 58 18.18 -21.47 29.83
CA GLN A 58 18.29 -22.74 30.56
C GLN A 58 18.40 -22.55 32.08
N GLU A 59 19.00 -21.44 32.53
CA GLU A 59 19.11 -21.10 33.95
C GLU A 59 17.77 -20.63 34.56
N GLN A 60 16.72 -20.42 33.75
CA GLN A 60 15.38 -20.00 34.15
C GLN A 60 15.36 -18.84 35.17
N PRO A 61 15.74 -17.62 34.77
CA PRO A 61 15.87 -16.48 35.67
C PRO A 61 14.52 -16.02 36.23
N THR A 62 14.49 -15.64 37.51
CA THR A 62 13.29 -15.08 38.18
C THR A 62 13.43 -13.60 38.52
N GLU A 63 14.62 -13.01 38.39
CA GLU A 63 14.88 -11.62 38.74
C GLU A 63 14.26 -10.65 37.72
N ALA A 64 13.45 -9.69 38.18
CA ALA A 64 12.73 -8.75 37.33
C ALA A 64 13.64 -7.96 36.36
N THR A 65 14.85 -7.56 36.80
CA THR A 65 15.79 -6.80 35.96
C THR A 65 16.37 -7.67 34.82
N THR A 66 16.66 -8.93 35.11
CA THR A 66 17.14 -9.92 34.14
C THR A 66 16.04 -10.29 33.14
N LEU A 67 14.81 -10.52 33.63
CA LEU A 67 13.63 -10.78 32.80
C LEU A 67 13.32 -9.60 31.87
N HIS A 68 13.44 -8.38 32.36
CA HIS A 68 13.23 -7.18 31.55
C HIS A 68 14.28 -7.04 30.44
N ALA A 69 15.57 -7.22 30.76
CA ALA A 69 16.65 -7.19 29.76
C ALA A 69 16.45 -8.26 28.67
N LEU A 70 16.12 -9.50 29.06
CA LEU A 70 15.83 -10.58 28.11
C LEU A 70 14.58 -10.31 27.27
N THR A 71 13.53 -9.70 27.87
CA THR A 71 12.34 -9.27 27.13
C THR A 71 12.69 -8.27 26.05
N LEU A 72 13.58 -7.30 26.32
CA LEU A 72 14.05 -6.36 25.31
C LEU A 72 14.86 -7.05 24.21
N CYS A 73 15.74 -8.00 24.56
CA CYS A 73 16.46 -8.80 23.56
C CYS A 73 15.50 -9.54 22.63
N TYR A 74 14.54 -10.29 23.18
CA TYR A 74 13.59 -11.06 22.36
C TYR A 74 12.64 -10.19 21.53
N LYS A 75 12.28 -9.00 22.03
CA LYS A 75 11.53 -8.00 21.25
C LYS A 75 12.32 -7.55 20.02
N GLU A 76 13.57 -7.15 20.20
CA GLU A 76 14.43 -6.67 19.11
C GLU A 76 14.82 -7.80 18.14
N LEU A 77 14.88 -9.05 18.60
CA LEU A 77 15.11 -10.22 17.76
C LEU A 77 13.82 -10.76 17.09
N HIS A 78 12.67 -10.10 17.28
CA HIS A 78 11.35 -10.54 16.80
C HIS A 78 10.94 -11.96 17.23
N GLN A 79 11.39 -12.44 18.40
CA GLN A 79 11.09 -13.76 18.96
C GLN A 79 10.11 -13.66 20.13
N LEU A 80 8.89 -13.16 19.87
CA LEU A 80 7.90 -12.88 20.92
C LEU A 80 7.43 -14.13 21.68
N ASP A 81 7.36 -15.29 21.03
CA ASP A 81 6.97 -16.56 21.67
C ASP A 81 7.87 -16.93 22.84
N ARG A 82 9.17 -16.62 22.75
CA ARG A 82 10.13 -16.89 23.83
C ARG A 82 9.92 -16.01 25.05
N ILE A 83 9.25 -14.87 24.91
CA ILE A 83 8.85 -14.04 26.06
C ILE A 83 7.78 -14.80 26.87
N CYS A 84 6.86 -15.49 26.21
CA CYS A 84 5.84 -16.32 26.88
C CYS A 84 6.48 -17.51 27.63
N THR A 85 7.46 -18.19 27.03
CA THR A 85 8.19 -19.28 27.70
C THR A 85 9.01 -18.78 28.89
N LEU A 86 9.65 -17.62 28.76
CA LEU A 86 10.42 -16.98 29.84
C LEU A 86 9.54 -16.69 31.07
N PHE A 87 8.42 -16.00 30.89
CA PHE A 87 7.54 -15.65 32.01
C PHE A 87 6.74 -16.84 32.56
N SER A 88 6.40 -17.84 31.73
CA SER A 88 5.75 -19.05 32.22
C SER A 88 6.68 -19.90 33.09
N ASN A 89 7.96 -20.01 32.74
CA ASN A 89 8.99 -20.64 33.57
C ASN A 89 9.19 -19.89 34.90
N ALA A 90 9.29 -18.56 34.86
CA ALA A 90 9.41 -17.73 36.07
C ALA A 90 8.19 -17.89 37.01
N ASN A 91 6.97 -17.89 36.46
CA ASN A 91 5.74 -18.12 37.23
C ASN A 91 5.67 -19.54 37.81
N ARG A 92 6.22 -20.55 37.12
CA ARG A 92 6.29 -21.92 37.64
C ARG A 92 7.22 -22.03 38.86
N GLN A 93 8.31 -21.25 38.89
CA GLN A 93 9.22 -21.21 40.03
C GLN A 93 8.67 -20.39 41.21
N GLN A 94 7.94 -19.30 40.93
CA GLN A 94 7.33 -18.44 41.94
C GLN A 94 5.80 -18.33 41.76
N PRO A 95 5.04 -19.42 42.03
CA PRO A 95 3.59 -19.40 41.88
C PRO A 95 2.96 -18.46 42.91
N GLY A 96 2.16 -17.50 42.45
CA GLY A 96 1.43 -16.54 43.31
C GLY A 96 1.95 -15.10 43.27
N ASN A 97 2.92 -14.78 42.41
CA ASN A 97 3.36 -13.41 42.18
C ASN A 97 2.44 -12.68 41.16
N GLU A 98 1.73 -11.65 41.62
CA GLU A 98 0.80 -10.83 40.81
C GLU A 98 1.52 -10.12 39.65
N GLU A 99 2.74 -9.66 39.86
CA GLU A 99 3.55 -8.96 38.84
C GLU A 99 3.96 -9.91 37.72
N LEU A 100 4.44 -11.12 38.05
CA LEU A 100 4.83 -12.11 37.05
C LEU A 100 3.63 -12.59 36.22
N LEU A 101 2.47 -12.81 36.85
CA LEU A 101 1.24 -13.16 36.14
C LEU A 101 0.76 -12.02 35.23
N SER A 102 0.86 -10.77 35.68
CA SER A 102 0.50 -9.61 34.87
C SER A 102 1.44 -9.45 33.66
N GLN A 103 2.76 -9.66 33.84
CA GLN A 103 3.71 -9.65 32.74
C GLN A 103 3.51 -10.83 31.77
N LEU A 104 3.14 -12.00 32.30
CA LEU A 104 2.78 -13.17 31.49
C LEU A 104 1.50 -12.92 30.67
N PHE A 105 0.49 -12.28 31.25
CA PHE A 105 -0.71 -11.85 30.52
C PHE A 105 -0.34 -10.93 29.35
N ILE A 106 0.50 -9.90 29.59
CA ILE A 106 0.98 -8.99 28.54
C ILE A 106 1.84 -9.73 27.50
N ALA A 107 2.62 -10.74 27.90
CA ALA A 107 3.38 -11.57 26.97
C ALA A 107 2.43 -12.33 26.02
N TYR A 108 1.38 -12.96 26.54
CA TYR A 108 0.36 -13.60 25.71
C TYR A 108 -0.44 -12.62 24.85
N MET A 109 -0.60 -11.36 25.28
CA MET A 109 -1.18 -10.30 24.44
C MET A 109 -0.31 -9.93 23.23
N ARG A 110 1.02 -10.00 23.35
CA ARG A 110 1.93 -9.70 22.23
C ARG A 110 1.87 -10.73 21.11
N VAL A 111 1.47 -11.96 21.44
CA VAL A 111 1.44 -13.12 20.54
C VAL A 111 0.00 -13.49 20.15
N ASP A 112 -1.00 -12.74 20.62
CA ASP A 112 -2.42 -13.04 20.44
C ASP A 112 -2.85 -14.44 20.94
N ASP A 113 -2.17 -14.96 21.96
CA ASP A 113 -2.58 -16.20 22.61
C ASP A 113 -3.73 -15.91 23.59
N PHE A 114 -4.94 -15.81 23.05
CA PHE A 114 -6.15 -15.51 23.82
C PHE A 114 -6.50 -16.61 24.84
N LYS A 115 -6.11 -17.87 24.59
CA LYS A 115 -6.33 -18.98 25.52
C LYS A 115 -5.39 -18.89 26.72
N GLY A 116 -4.12 -18.56 26.47
CA GLY A 116 -3.14 -18.23 27.50
C GLY A 116 -3.62 -17.05 28.35
N GLN A 117 -4.09 -15.98 27.72
CA GLN A 117 -4.66 -14.80 28.39
C GLN A 117 -5.83 -15.18 29.32
N GLN A 118 -6.82 -15.94 28.82
CA GLN A 118 -7.97 -16.37 29.61
C GLN A 118 -7.53 -17.15 30.87
N THR A 119 -6.59 -18.09 30.69
CA THR A 119 -6.11 -18.95 31.79
C THR A 119 -5.40 -18.12 32.87
N VAL A 120 -4.53 -17.20 32.46
CA VAL A 120 -3.78 -16.33 33.37
C VAL A 120 -4.71 -15.33 34.07
N ALA A 121 -5.70 -14.76 33.36
CA ALA A 121 -6.69 -13.85 33.94
C ALA A 121 -7.52 -14.53 35.04
N LEU A 122 -7.93 -15.79 34.85
CA LEU A 122 -8.61 -16.57 35.90
C LEU A 122 -7.69 -16.90 37.09
N GLN A 123 -6.39 -17.13 36.86
CA GLN A 123 -5.42 -17.29 37.94
C GLN A 123 -5.24 -16.00 38.75
N LEU A 124 -5.15 -14.85 38.07
CA LEU A 124 -5.12 -13.53 38.70
C LEU A 124 -6.37 -13.27 39.53
N TYR A 125 -7.55 -13.60 39.00
CA TYR A 125 -8.83 -13.46 39.73
C TYR A 125 -8.89 -14.35 40.98
N LYS A 126 -8.37 -15.58 40.91
CA LYS A 126 -8.29 -16.48 42.08
C LYS A 126 -7.32 -15.96 43.15
N LEU A 127 -6.21 -15.35 42.75
CA LEU A 127 -5.23 -14.77 43.66
C LEU A 127 -5.77 -13.48 44.31
N ARG A 128 -6.41 -12.62 43.50
CA ARG A 128 -7.02 -11.35 43.91
C ARG A 128 -8.37 -11.20 43.21
N PRO A 129 -9.51 -11.31 43.93
CA PRO A 129 -10.84 -11.27 43.33
C PRO A 129 -11.25 -9.82 42.97
N ARG A 130 -10.60 -9.24 41.96
CA ARG A 130 -10.96 -7.96 41.34
C ARG A 130 -11.85 -8.20 40.13
N ASN A 131 -12.95 -7.45 40.00
CA ASN A 131 -13.86 -7.58 38.85
C ASN A 131 -13.12 -7.39 37.52
N SER A 132 -12.15 -6.49 37.46
CA SER A 132 -11.32 -6.25 36.26
C SER A 132 -10.66 -7.53 35.74
N TYR A 133 -10.04 -8.36 36.59
CA TYR A 133 -9.40 -9.61 36.15
C TYR A 133 -10.40 -10.66 35.66
N TYR A 134 -11.62 -10.66 36.21
CA TYR A 134 -12.67 -11.53 35.70
C TYR A 134 -13.10 -11.09 34.29
N PHE A 135 -13.31 -9.79 34.08
CA PHE A 135 -13.65 -9.25 32.77
C PHE A 135 -12.49 -9.34 31.77
N TRP A 136 -11.23 -9.36 32.22
CA TRP A 136 -10.10 -9.72 31.35
C TRP A 136 -10.28 -11.13 30.79
N ALA A 137 -10.68 -12.10 31.63
CA ALA A 137 -10.94 -13.46 31.16
C ALA A 137 -12.13 -13.54 30.19
N VAL A 138 -13.22 -12.79 30.46
CA VAL A 138 -14.39 -12.71 29.55
C VAL A 138 -13.97 -12.14 28.20
N VAL A 139 -13.18 -11.06 28.19
CA VAL A 139 -12.75 -10.38 26.96
C VAL A 139 -11.78 -11.24 26.18
N SER A 140 -10.82 -11.90 26.84
CA SER A 140 -9.94 -12.86 26.17
C SER A 140 -10.73 -14.00 25.53
N LEU A 141 -11.83 -14.44 26.16
CA LEU A 141 -12.73 -15.45 25.58
C LEU A 141 -13.49 -14.93 24.36
N VAL A 142 -13.96 -13.68 24.38
CA VAL A 142 -14.58 -13.01 23.22
C VAL A 142 -13.57 -12.86 22.09
N LEU A 143 -12.34 -12.40 22.37
CA LEU A 143 -11.27 -12.30 21.37
C LEU A 143 -10.90 -13.66 20.80
N GLN A 144 -10.86 -14.72 21.62
CA GLN A 144 -10.63 -16.07 21.14
C GLN A 144 -11.73 -16.51 20.16
N ALA A 145 -12.99 -16.18 20.44
CA ALA A 145 -14.11 -16.50 19.57
C ALA A 145 -14.07 -15.73 18.24
N LEU A 146 -13.74 -14.44 18.29
CA LEU A 146 -13.80 -13.55 17.14
C LEU A 146 -12.53 -13.56 16.28
N ARG A 147 -11.34 -13.70 16.89
CA ARG A 147 -10.03 -13.50 16.27
C ARG A 147 -8.99 -14.57 16.60
N GLY A 148 -9.38 -15.61 17.34
CA GLY A 148 -8.50 -16.75 17.61
C GLY A 148 -8.22 -17.60 16.37
N PRO A 149 -7.31 -18.58 16.48
CA PRO A 149 -6.99 -19.49 15.37
C PRO A 149 -8.18 -20.35 14.89
N ASP A 150 -9.19 -20.53 15.75
CA ASP A 150 -10.42 -21.26 15.47
C ASP A 150 -11.61 -20.32 15.13
N ALA A 151 -11.37 -19.02 14.88
CA ALA A 151 -12.44 -18.04 14.65
C ALA A 151 -13.33 -18.38 13.44
N ASP A 152 -12.76 -19.00 12.40
CA ASP A 152 -13.51 -19.43 11.20
C ASP A 152 -14.51 -20.56 11.50
N ASN A 153 -14.37 -21.25 12.65
CA ASN A 153 -15.31 -22.28 13.08
C ASN A 153 -16.47 -21.68 13.87
N ALA A 154 -17.57 -21.39 13.16
CA ALA A 154 -18.77 -20.80 13.74
C ALA A 154 -19.33 -21.55 14.97
N GLN A 155 -19.24 -22.88 15.02
CA GLN A 155 -19.74 -23.66 16.17
C GLN A 155 -18.87 -23.44 17.42
N LYS A 156 -17.54 -23.43 17.25
CA LYS A 156 -16.61 -23.15 18.34
C LYS A 156 -16.74 -21.70 18.80
N ALA A 157 -16.79 -20.75 17.87
CA ALA A 157 -17.00 -19.34 18.18
C ALA A 157 -18.29 -19.13 18.99
N GLN A 158 -19.41 -19.72 18.56
CA GLN A 158 -20.68 -19.64 19.29
C GLN A 158 -20.59 -20.27 20.69
N LEU A 159 -19.88 -21.39 20.85
CA LEU A 159 -19.68 -22.03 22.15
C LEU A 159 -18.91 -21.11 23.11
N LEU A 160 -17.83 -20.48 22.63
CA LEU A 160 -17.01 -19.55 23.40
C LEU A 160 -17.81 -18.29 23.78
N LEU A 161 -18.58 -17.72 22.84
CA LEU A 161 -19.46 -16.58 23.12
C LEU A 161 -20.57 -16.94 24.12
N THR A 162 -21.15 -18.14 24.03
CA THR A 162 -22.15 -18.63 24.99
C THR A 162 -21.54 -18.76 26.39
N LEU A 163 -20.30 -19.23 26.48
CA LEU A 163 -19.58 -19.29 27.75
C LEU A 163 -19.31 -17.88 28.31
N ALA A 164 -18.91 -16.93 27.45
CA ALA A 164 -18.71 -15.53 27.83
C ALA A 164 -20.02 -14.91 28.35
N GLN A 165 -21.15 -15.14 27.68
CA GLN A 165 -22.47 -14.71 28.15
C GLN A 165 -22.78 -15.28 29.53
N ARG A 166 -22.64 -16.61 29.73
CA ARG A 166 -22.91 -17.24 31.03
C ARG A 166 -22.05 -16.67 32.15
N MET A 167 -20.79 -16.32 31.85
CA MET A 167 -19.89 -15.67 32.80
C MET A 167 -20.40 -14.29 33.24
N VAL A 168 -20.96 -13.51 32.31
CA VAL A 168 -21.53 -12.18 32.61
C VAL A 168 -22.91 -12.29 33.25
N ASP A 169 -23.78 -13.21 32.79
CA ASP A 169 -25.10 -13.48 33.39
C ASP A 169 -24.98 -13.83 34.87
N LYS A 170 -23.94 -14.60 35.25
CA LYS A 170 -23.62 -14.88 36.66
C LYS A 170 -23.34 -13.60 37.46
N PHE A 171 -22.59 -12.66 36.89
CA PHE A 171 -22.28 -11.38 37.53
C PHE A 171 -23.51 -10.46 37.63
N ILE A 172 -24.39 -10.51 36.62
CA ILE A 172 -25.69 -9.83 36.65
C ILE A 172 -26.56 -10.40 37.77
N ALA A 173 -26.68 -11.73 37.87
CA ALA A 173 -27.45 -12.39 38.91
C ALA A 173 -26.91 -12.11 40.33
N GLU A 174 -25.59 -11.94 40.47
CA GLU A 174 -24.92 -11.59 41.73
C GLU A 174 -24.92 -10.07 42.03
N ASN A 175 -25.52 -9.22 41.17
CA ASN A 175 -25.47 -7.75 41.25
C ASN A 175 -24.05 -7.17 41.35
N LYS A 176 -23.09 -7.78 40.64
CA LYS A 176 -21.66 -7.37 40.61
C LYS A 176 -21.26 -6.60 39.35
N LEU A 177 -22.22 -6.26 38.49
CA LEU A 177 -22.00 -5.44 37.31
C LEU A 177 -21.97 -3.96 37.75
N GLU A 178 -20.81 -3.30 37.61
CA GLU A 178 -20.55 -2.00 38.24
C GLU A 178 -20.32 -0.88 37.22
N THR A 179 -19.82 -1.21 36.02
CA THR A 179 -19.36 -0.19 35.06
C THR A 179 -20.14 -0.20 33.74
N ALA A 180 -20.17 0.96 33.07
CA ALA A 180 -20.78 1.11 31.74
C ALA A 180 -20.11 0.21 30.70
N GLN A 181 -18.80 0.01 30.83
CA GLN A 181 -17.98 -0.81 29.95
C GLN A 181 -18.37 -2.29 30.00
N GLU A 182 -18.68 -2.80 31.19
CA GLU A 182 -19.13 -4.19 31.35
C GLU A 182 -20.52 -4.38 30.75
N ALA A 183 -21.42 -3.39 30.90
CA ALA A 183 -22.73 -3.39 30.25
C ALA A 183 -22.61 -3.32 28.71
N GLN A 184 -21.69 -2.50 28.19
CA GLN A 184 -21.40 -2.42 26.76
C GLN A 184 -20.83 -3.74 26.22
N LEU A 185 -19.92 -4.39 26.94
CA LEU A 185 -19.38 -5.70 26.57
C LEU A 185 -20.48 -6.76 26.53
N TYR A 186 -21.43 -6.73 27.48
CA TYR A 186 -22.55 -7.65 27.47
C TYR A 186 -23.45 -7.45 26.24
N LEU A 187 -23.78 -6.21 25.91
CA LEU A 187 -24.49 -5.86 24.68
C LEU A 187 -23.77 -6.38 23.44
N GLN A 188 -22.44 -6.20 23.36
CA GLN A 188 -21.64 -6.71 22.26
C GLN A 188 -21.69 -8.24 22.19
N ILE A 189 -21.54 -8.96 23.31
CA ILE A 189 -21.63 -10.43 23.35
C ILE A 189 -22.99 -10.91 22.84
N LEU A 190 -24.10 -10.25 23.20
CA LEU A 190 -25.42 -10.60 22.72
C LEU A 190 -25.60 -10.30 21.22
N GLN A 191 -25.05 -9.18 20.74
CA GLN A 191 -25.05 -8.81 19.32
C GLN A 191 -24.28 -9.81 18.46
N GLU A 192 -23.07 -10.20 18.89
CA GLU A 192 -22.23 -11.20 18.19
C GLU A 192 -22.89 -12.59 18.17
N GLN A 193 -23.68 -12.94 19.20
CA GLN A 193 -24.49 -14.15 19.21
C GLN A 193 -25.79 -14.05 18.39
N SER A 194 -26.06 -12.92 17.76
CA SER A 194 -27.32 -12.62 17.07
C SER A 194 -28.57 -12.70 17.98
N LYS A 195 -28.42 -12.51 19.29
CA LYS A 195 -29.51 -12.46 20.28
C LYS A 195 -30.04 -11.03 20.43
N TYR A 196 -30.48 -10.45 19.31
CA TYR A 196 -30.85 -9.02 19.25
C TYR A 196 -32.02 -8.65 20.17
N ARG A 197 -32.93 -9.60 20.45
CA ARG A 197 -34.07 -9.36 21.36
C ARG A 197 -33.61 -9.23 22.81
N GLU A 198 -32.77 -10.14 23.29
CA GLU A 198 -32.18 -10.07 24.63
C GLU A 198 -31.36 -8.78 24.79
N ALA A 199 -30.61 -8.38 23.74
CA ALA A 199 -29.85 -7.13 23.75
C ALA A 199 -30.76 -5.89 23.84
N TYR A 200 -31.89 -5.88 23.10
CA TYR A 200 -32.87 -4.79 23.15
C TYR A 200 -33.55 -4.69 24.51
N ASP A 201 -33.94 -5.83 25.09
CA ASP A 201 -34.58 -5.89 26.40
C ASP A 201 -33.60 -5.46 27.51
N PHE A 202 -32.33 -5.84 27.41
CA PHE A 202 -31.29 -5.37 28.33
C PHE A 202 -31.04 -3.86 28.20
N LEU A 203 -30.92 -3.34 26.97
CA LEU A 203 -30.69 -1.90 26.71
C LEU A 203 -31.81 -1.02 27.30
N ASN A 204 -33.06 -1.46 27.16
CA ASN A 204 -34.22 -0.76 27.73
C ASN A 204 -34.47 -1.09 29.21
N GLY A 205 -33.74 -2.05 29.78
CA GLY A 205 -33.87 -2.47 31.16
C GLY A 205 -33.29 -1.45 32.16
N ALA A 206 -33.85 -1.44 33.38
CA ALA A 206 -33.42 -0.53 34.45
C ALA A 206 -31.93 -0.66 34.82
N LEU A 207 -31.35 -1.86 34.68
CA LEU A 207 -29.94 -2.10 34.97
C LEU A 207 -29.03 -1.39 33.96
N CYS A 208 -29.30 -1.50 32.65
CA CYS A 208 -28.51 -0.83 31.63
C CYS A 208 -28.73 0.69 31.68
N GLN A 209 -29.94 1.17 31.92
CA GLN A 209 -30.19 2.62 32.08
C GLN A 209 -29.46 3.21 33.31
N LYS A 210 -29.31 2.43 34.38
CA LYS A 210 -28.55 2.85 35.57
C LYS A 210 -27.04 2.87 35.31
N LEU A 211 -26.49 1.83 34.67
CA LEU A 211 -25.05 1.67 34.46
C LEU A 211 -24.53 2.42 33.24
N TYR A 212 -25.36 2.55 32.21
CA TYR A 212 -25.04 3.17 30.93
C TYR A 212 -26.15 4.13 30.45
N PRO A 213 -26.42 5.21 31.21
CA PRO A 213 -27.48 6.18 30.86
C PRO A 213 -27.20 6.94 29.56
N GLY A 214 -25.93 7.05 29.15
CA GLY A 214 -25.49 7.69 27.90
C GLY A 214 -25.28 6.72 26.74
N ALA A 215 -26.00 5.59 26.70
CA ALA A 215 -25.87 4.62 25.62
C ALA A 215 -26.11 5.29 24.25
N PRO A 216 -25.19 5.14 23.27
CA PRO A 216 -25.35 5.74 21.96
C PRO A 216 -26.65 5.30 21.30
N VAL A 217 -27.44 6.27 20.86
CA VAL A 217 -28.74 6.04 20.19
C VAL A 217 -28.59 5.12 18.97
N PHE A 218 -27.44 5.15 18.30
CA PHE A 218 -27.12 4.26 17.19
C PHE A 218 -27.21 2.76 17.56
N VAL A 219 -26.88 2.37 18.79
CA VAL A 219 -27.03 0.97 19.25
C VAL A 219 -28.51 0.57 19.23
N ARG A 220 -29.40 1.47 19.65
CA ARG A 220 -30.85 1.25 19.61
C ARG A 220 -31.36 1.17 18.17
N ILE A 221 -30.89 2.07 17.30
CA ILE A 221 -31.24 2.07 15.86
C ILE A 221 -30.85 0.74 15.22
N GLU A 222 -29.61 0.28 15.41
CA GLU A 222 -29.14 -1.00 14.86
C GLU A 222 -29.91 -2.21 15.40
N LEU A 223 -30.23 -2.24 16.70
CA LEU A 223 -31.05 -3.33 17.27
C LEU A 223 -32.47 -3.33 16.68
N LEU A 224 -33.11 -2.18 16.52
CA LEU A 224 -34.44 -2.08 15.89
C LEU A 224 -34.41 -2.53 14.44
N LYS A 225 -33.37 -2.15 13.67
CA LYS A 225 -33.15 -2.62 12.29
C LYS A 225 -33.02 -4.13 12.22
N LYS A 226 -32.21 -4.74 13.10
CA LYS A 226 -32.01 -6.20 13.14
C LYS A 226 -33.25 -6.96 13.61
N LEU A 227 -34.09 -6.35 14.43
CA LEU A 227 -35.37 -6.91 14.88
C LEU A 227 -36.53 -6.66 13.91
N ASN A 228 -36.30 -5.97 12.79
CA ASN A 228 -37.32 -5.54 11.83
C ASN A 228 -38.47 -4.72 12.48
N LYS A 229 -38.18 -3.99 13.56
CA LYS A 229 -39.15 -3.11 14.23
C LYS A 229 -39.13 -1.72 13.59
N TRP A 230 -39.57 -1.67 12.33
CA TRP A 230 -39.47 -0.47 11.49
C TRP A 230 -40.39 0.66 11.96
N ASP A 231 -41.51 0.34 12.60
CA ASP A 231 -42.48 1.30 13.16
C ASP A 231 -41.92 2.04 14.39
N GLU A 232 -41.30 1.32 15.33
CA GLU A 232 -40.63 1.89 16.51
C GLU A 232 -39.43 2.73 16.06
N LEU A 233 -38.69 2.26 15.04
CA LEU A 233 -37.55 2.98 14.49
C LEU A 233 -37.96 4.28 13.81
N ASN A 234 -39.01 4.26 12.98
CA ASN A 234 -39.50 5.44 12.27
C ASN A 234 -39.92 6.54 13.27
N ARG A 235 -40.71 6.18 14.29
CA ARG A 235 -41.14 7.10 15.35
C ARG A 235 -39.95 7.70 16.12
N LEU A 236 -39.01 6.85 16.53
CA LEU A 236 -37.79 7.28 17.20
C LEU A 236 -37.01 8.30 16.34
N LEU A 237 -36.85 8.03 15.05
CA LEU A 237 -36.12 8.91 14.14
C LEU A 237 -36.86 10.24 13.92
N LYS A 238 -38.20 10.24 13.85
CA LYS A 238 -38.98 11.49 13.79
C LYS A 238 -38.75 12.34 15.04
N GLU A 239 -38.84 11.75 16.23
CA GLU A 239 -38.58 12.44 17.49
C GLU A 239 -37.17 13.04 17.55
N LEU A 240 -36.16 12.27 17.12
CA LEU A 240 -34.77 12.71 17.09
C LEU A 240 -34.53 13.82 16.07
N LEU A 241 -35.15 13.74 14.88
CA LEU A 241 -35.03 14.77 13.84
C LEU A 241 -35.70 16.09 14.26
N LEU A 242 -36.78 16.05 15.03
CA LEU A 242 -37.38 17.26 15.59
C LEU A 242 -36.46 17.94 16.62
N GLN A 243 -35.63 17.17 17.33
CA GLN A 243 -34.62 17.70 18.26
C GLN A 243 -33.36 18.20 17.53
N GLU A 244 -32.85 17.43 16.56
CA GLU A 244 -31.63 17.72 15.80
C GLU A 244 -31.88 17.69 14.28
N GLN A 245 -32.36 18.81 13.72
CA GLN A 245 -32.88 18.91 12.35
C GLN A 245 -31.82 18.88 11.23
N ASP A 246 -30.52 18.94 11.53
CA ASP A 246 -29.44 18.92 10.51
C ASP A 246 -28.67 17.57 10.48
N ARG A 247 -29.17 16.55 11.19
CA ARG A 247 -28.55 15.22 11.28
C ARG A 247 -28.86 14.34 10.08
N TRP A 248 -27.94 14.33 9.11
CA TRP A 248 -28.06 13.58 7.85
C TRP A 248 -28.24 12.06 8.04
N ASP A 249 -27.52 11.47 8.99
CA ASP A 249 -27.58 10.03 9.31
C ASP A 249 -29.00 9.59 9.70
N PHE A 250 -29.71 10.42 10.48
CA PHE A 250 -31.09 10.13 10.86
C PHE A 250 -32.06 10.25 9.68
N TYR A 251 -31.87 11.21 8.78
CA TYR A 251 -32.69 11.31 7.56
C TYR A 251 -32.54 10.07 6.67
N GLN A 252 -31.32 9.57 6.49
CA GLN A 252 -31.07 8.39 5.65
C GLN A 252 -31.78 7.14 6.19
N GLU A 253 -31.70 6.90 7.50
CA GLU A 253 -32.37 5.78 8.17
C GLU A 253 -33.90 5.99 8.26
N TYR A 254 -34.35 7.23 8.44
CA TYR A 254 -35.78 7.57 8.51
C TYR A 254 -36.47 7.25 7.19
N ILE A 255 -35.93 7.78 6.08
CA ILE A 255 -36.44 7.48 4.74
C ILE A 255 -36.36 5.97 4.47
N ALA A 256 -35.29 5.28 4.93
CA ALA A 256 -35.16 3.84 4.75
C ALA A 256 -36.28 3.07 5.47
N SER A 257 -36.55 3.44 6.73
CA SER A 257 -37.63 2.83 7.51
C SER A 257 -39.00 3.03 6.86
N THR A 258 -39.28 4.21 6.29
CA THR A 258 -40.54 4.47 5.57
C THR A 258 -40.71 3.56 4.36
N PHE A 259 -39.67 3.41 3.51
CA PHE A 259 -39.73 2.47 2.38
C PHE A 259 -39.91 1.02 2.82
N ARG A 260 -39.33 0.61 3.95
CA ARG A 260 -39.55 -0.74 4.51
C ARG A 260 -40.99 -0.95 4.97
N LEU A 261 -41.61 0.05 5.61
CA LEU A 261 -43.02 0.01 6.01
C LEU A 261 -43.96 -0.05 4.80
N ILE A 262 -43.66 0.69 3.74
CA ILE A 262 -44.38 0.63 2.45
C ILE A 262 -44.31 -0.79 1.87
N GLU A 263 -43.10 -1.38 1.81
CA GLU A 263 -42.89 -2.74 1.31
C GLU A 263 -43.62 -3.81 2.14
N ALA A 264 -43.71 -3.61 3.45
CA ALA A 264 -44.42 -4.51 4.36
C ALA A 264 -45.96 -4.35 4.31
N GLY A 265 -46.46 -3.23 3.75
CA GLY A 265 -47.89 -2.90 3.74
C GLY A 265 -48.45 -2.57 5.13
N GLU A 266 -47.58 -2.27 6.09
CA GLU A 266 -47.96 -1.97 7.47
C GLU A 266 -48.44 -0.53 7.59
N LYS A 267 -49.50 -0.30 8.40
CA LYS A 267 -50.03 1.04 8.70
C LYS A 267 -50.03 1.31 10.21
N PRO A 268 -48.84 1.35 10.83
CA PRO A 268 -48.71 1.57 12.27
C PRO A 268 -49.12 3.00 12.66
N GLU A 269 -49.76 3.15 13.82
CA GLU A 269 -50.16 4.45 14.35
C GLU A 269 -48.92 5.28 14.77
N GLY A 270 -48.81 6.50 14.24
CA GLY A 270 -47.73 7.45 14.55
C GLY A 270 -46.44 7.29 13.75
N ALA A 271 -46.29 6.23 12.95
CA ALA A 271 -45.17 6.06 12.02
C ALA A 271 -45.57 6.40 10.59
N ASP A 272 -44.62 6.90 9.80
CA ASP A 272 -44.87 7.31 8.42
C ASP A 272 -44.67 6.11 7.49
N TYR A 273 -45.76 5.66 6.87
CA TYR A 273 -45.83 4.44 6.06
C TYR A 273 -46.13 4.71 4.58
N SER A 274 -46.07 5.98 4.14
CA SER A 274 -46.22 6.36 2.73
C SER A 274 -45.20 7.42 2.34
N VAL A 275 -44.93 7.54 1.04
CA VAL A 275 -43.99 8.56 0.52
C VAL A 275 -44.54 9.98 0.73
N GLU A 276 -45.87 10.14 0.70
CA GLU A 276 -46.57 11.39 0.94
C GLU A 276 -46.40 11.85 2.39
N MET A 277 -46.62 10.95 3.37
CA MET A 277 -46.39 11.26 4.79
C MET A 277 -44.92 11.63 5.04
N CYS A 278 -44.00 10.89 4.43
CA CYS A 278 -42.58 11.20 4.52
C CYS A 278 -42.27 12.60 3.97
N HIS A 279 -42.83 12.93 2.81
CA HIS A 279 -42.64 14.23 2.16
C HIS A 279 -43.26 15.38 2.98
N GLU A 280 -44.47 15.19 3.50
CA GLU A 280 -45.17 16.14 4.38
C GLU A 280 -44.32 16.45 5.62
N PHE A 281 -43.82 15.42 6.31
CA PHE A 281 -42.93 15.61 7.45
C PHE A 281 -41.65 16.40 7.11
N LEU A 282 -41.06 16.15 5.94
CA LEU A 282 -39.88 16.91 5.48
C LEU A 282 -40.24 18.38 5.18
N CYS A 283 -41.39 18.64 4.57
CA CYS A 283 -41.90 19.99 4.34
C CYS A 283 -42.20 20.72 5.65
N ASP A 284 -42.86 20.06 6.62
CA ASP A 284 -43.14 20.63 7.94
C ASP A 284 -41.86 21.06 8.65
N ILE A 285 -40.80 20.23 8.59
CA ILE A 285 -39.50 20.60 9.13
C ILE A 285 -38.92 21.82 8.41
N ILE A 286 -39.00 21.88 7.07
CA ILE A 286 -38.50 23.00 6.28
C ILE A 286 -39.26 24.30 6.60
N GLU A 287 -40.57 24.24 6.77
CA GLU A 287 -41.42 25.40 7.02
C GLU A 287 -41.32 25.90 8.47
N ALA A 288 -41.19 24.99 9.43
CA ALA A 288 -41.05 25.34 10.85
C ALA A 288 -39.67 25.96 11.20
N GLN A 289 -38.73 25.95 10.26
CA GLN A 289 -37.35 26.36 10.51
C GLN A 289 -37.16 27.89 10.53
N PRO A 290 -36.60 28.46 11.63
CA PRO A 290 -36.26 29.88 11.66
C PRO A 290 -35.05 30.23 10.78
N LYS A 291 -34.19 29.23 10.50
CA LYS A 291 -33.03 29.32 9.63
C LYS A 291 -32.99 28.07 8.76
N LYS A 292 -32.69 28.24 7.47
CA LYS A 292 -32.59 27.14 6.51
C LYS A 292 -31.40 26.25 6.85
N PHE A 293 -31.68 25.03 7.32
CA PHE A 293 -30.67 24.00 7.51
C PHE A 293 -30.47 23.19 6.24
N ARG A 294 -29.31 22.57 6.06
CA ARG A 294 -28.95 21.86 4.82
C ARG A 294 -29.63 20.49 4.74
N GLY A 295 -29.66 19.76 5.86
CA GLY A 295 -30.19 18.40 5.98
C GLY A 295 -31.59 18.18 5.38
N PRO A 296 -32.62 18.97 5.75
CA PRO A 296 -33.99 18.77 5.26
C PRO A 296 -34.13 18.91 3.74
N TYR A 297 -33.45 19.89 3.13
CA TYR A 297 -33.50 20.08 1.68
C TYR A 297 -32.80 18.92 0.94
N LEU A 298 -31.68 18.42 1.48
CA LEU A 298 -31.04 17.20 0.98
C LEU A 298 -31.92 15.97 1.17
N ALA A 299 -32.66 15.87 2.28
CA ALA A 299 -33.56 14.76 2.55
C ALA A 299 -34.72 14.72 1.53
N ARG A 300 -35.20 15.88 1.09
CA ARG A 300 -36.20 15.99 0.01
C ARG A 300 -35.64 15.47 -1.33
N LEU A 301 -34.40 15.83 -1.67
CA LEU A 301 -33.70 15.31 -2.85
C LEU A 301 -33.47 13.78 -2.74
N GLU A 302 -33.09 13.29 -1.56
CA GLU A 302 -32.89 11.87 -1.27
C GLU A 302 -34.16 11.04 -1.35
N LEU A 303 -35.30 11.57 -0.88
CA LEU A 303 -36.59 10.92 -1.03
C LEU A 303 -36.93 10.76 -2.52
N ASN A 304 -36.82 11.84 -3.30
CA ASN A 304 -37.06 11.81 -4.74
C ASN A 304 -36.10 10.85 -5.47
N ARG A 305 -34.81 10.87 -5.09
CA ARG A 305 -33.80 9.91 -5.56
C ARG A 305 -34.27 8.47 -5.37
N ARG A 306 -34.65 8.08 -4.14
CA ARG A 306 -35.11 6.71 -3.86
C ARG A 306 -36.41 6.33 -4.58
N MET A 307 -37.31 7.29 -4.81
CA MET A 307 -38.50 7.06 -5.63
C MET A 307 -38.14 6.76 -7.09
N ILE A 308 -37.17 7.49 -7.67
CA ILE A 308 -36.64 7.20 -9.01
C ILE A 308 -36.04 5.78 -9.05
N GLU A 309 -35.24 5.42 -8.04
CA GLU A 309 -34.63 4.08 -7.95
C GLU A 309 -35.66 2.95 -7.85
N LYS A 310 -36.78 3.20 -7.15
CA LYS A 310 -37.92 2.29 -7.03
C LYS A 310 -38.88 2.35 -8.22
N ARG A 311 -38.54 3.12 -9.27
CA ARG A 311 -39.29 3.26 -10.54
C ARG A 311 -40.72 3.80 -10.39
N TYR A 312 -40.92 4.75 -9.49
CA TYR A 312 -42.16 5.52 -9.45
C TYR A 312 -42.35 6.30 -10.77
N SER A 313 -43.60 6.50 -11.19
CA SER A 313 -43.88 7.27 -12.40
C SER A 313 -43.58 8.76 -12.18
N SER A 314 -43.31 9.50 -13.25
CA SER A 314 -43.02 10.94 -13.18
C SER A 314 -44.13 11.76 -12.52
N GLU A 315 -45.38 11.28 -12.56
CA GLU A 315 -46.54 11.92 -11.93
C GLU A 315 -46.59 11.71 -10.41
N GLN A 316 -45.96 10.64 -9.92
CA GLN A 316 -45.89 10.32 -8.48
C GLN A 316 -44.71 10.99 -7.78
N LEU A 317 -43.74 11.51 -8.54
CA LEU A 317 -42.58 12.21 -7.97
C LEU A 317 -42.99 13.59 -7.45
N PHE A 318 -42.42 14.01 -6.33
CA PHE A 318 -42.66 15.34 -5.72
C PHE A 318 -42.02 16.52 -6.48
N GLY A 319 -41.59 16.31 -7.73
CA GLY A 319 -40.93 17.32 -8.55
C GLY A 319 -39.88 16.71 -9.48
N LYS A 320 -39.50 17.49 -10.50
CA LYS A 320 -38.36 17.15 -11.37
C LYS A 320 -37.05 17.39 -10.63
N MET A 321 -36.14 16.42 -10.71
CA MET A 321 -34.82 16.51 -10.07
C MET A 321 -34.05 17.78 -10.45
N THR A 322 -34.14 18.22 -11.71
CA THR A 322 -33.49 19.45 -12.21
C THR A 322 -34.00 20.71 -11.52
N ASP A 323 -35.31 20.81 -11.27
CA ASP A 323 -35.93 21.97 -10.62
C ASP A 323 -35.63 21.98 -9.13
N MET A 324 -35.68 20.81 -8.47
CA MET A 324 -35.30 20.66 -7.07
C MET A 324 -33.83 21.02 -6.82
N LEU A 325 -32.93 20.65 -7.73
CA LEU A 325 -31.51 21.02 -7.67
C LEU A 325 -31.29 22.52 -7.91
N ALA A 326 -32.04 23.12 -8.83
CA ALA A 326 -31.99 24.56 -9.06
C ALA A 326 -32.49 25.36 -7.84
N GLU A 327 -33.53 24.88 -7.17
CA GLU A 327 -34.02 25.45 -5.92
C GLU A 327 -32.98 25.32 -4.80
N TYR A 328 -32.35 24.15 -4.64
CA TYR A 328 -31.28 23.94 -3.68
C TYR A 328 -30.10 24.91 -3.91
N PHE A 329 -29.68 25.07 -5.17
CA PHE A 329 -28.66 26.06 -5.55
C PHE A 329 -29.09 27.49 -5.21
N GLY A 330 -30.37 27.81 -5.34
CA GLY A 330 -30.92 29.12 -4.95
C GLY A 330 -30.73 29.45 -3.46
N PHE A 331 -30.73 28.43 -2.59
CA PHE A 331 -30.55 28.63 -1.14
C PHE A 331 -29.11 28.48 -0.66
N PHE A 332 -28.33 27.57 -1.25
CA PHE A 332 -27.01 27.19 -0.74
C PHE A 332 -25.88 27.44 -1.74
N GLY A 333 -26.15 27.96 -2.94
CA GLY A 333 -25.14 28.13 -4.00
C GLY A 333 -23.97 29.05 -3.63
N ASP A 334 -24.14 29.93 -2.66
CA ASP A 334 -23.07 30.79 -2.12
C ASP A 334 -22.16 30.04 -1.12
N LYS A 335 -22.45 28.77 -0.81
CA LYS A 335 -21.67 27.93 0.09
C LYS A 335 -20.75 26.99 -0.69
N PRO A 336 -19.46 26.85 -0.32
CA PRO A 336 -18.52 25.95 -1.00
C PRO A 336 -18.94 24.47 -1.05
N CYS A 337 -19.80 24.02 -0.13
CA CYS A 337 -20.31 22.65 -0.11
C CYS A 337 -21.36 22.36 -1.19
N CYS A 338 -22.03 23.38 -1.75
CA CYS A 338 -23.19 23.19 -2.61
C CYS A 338 -22.93 22.28 -3.81
N ALA A 339 -21.79 22.45 -4.48
CA ALA A 339 -21.44 21.62 -5.63
C ALA A 339 -21.28 20.14 -5.23
N HIS A 340 -20.68 19.85 -4.07
CA HIS A 340 -20.52 18.49 -3.56
C HIS A 340 -21.86 17.86 -3.20
N ASP A 341 -22.77 18.66 -2.65
CA ASP A 341 -24.11 18.23 -2.29
C ASP A 341 -24.92 17.86 -3.53
N MET A 342 -24.92 18.74 -4.52
CA MET A 342 -25.60 18.53 -5.79
C MET A 342 -25.01 17.35 -6.57
N LYS A 343 -23.69 17.13 -6.48
CA LYS A 343 -23.00 15.99 -7.12
C LYS A 343 -23.64 14.65 -6.76
N LEU A 344 -24.17 14.50 -5.54
CA LEU A 344 -24.85 13.27 -5.08
C LEU A 344 -26.14 12.95 -5.89
N PHE A 345 -26.76 13.97 -6.48
CA PHE A 345 -28.09 13.86 -7.11
C PHE A 345 -28.09 14.15 -8.62
N ILE A 346 -27.09 14.85 -9.16
CA ILE A 346 -26.99 15.19 -10.60
C ILE A 346 -27.03 13.93 -11.48
N GLU A 347 -26.59 12.79 -10.98
CA GLU A 347 -26.61 11.56 -11.77
C GLU A 347 -28.01 11.05 -12.09
N TYR A 348 -28.99 11.37 -11.23
CA TYR A 348 -30.38 10.99 -11.44
C TYR A 348 -31.11 11.93 -12.40
N VAL A 349 -30.44 12.98 -12.89
CA VAL A 349 -30.90 13.76 -14.03
C VAL A 349 -30.48 13.04 -15.31
N THR A 350 -31.44 12.41 -15.99
CA THR A 350 -31.22 11.67 -17.23
C THR A 350 -32.21 12.13 -18.30
N PRO A 351 -31.80 12.29 -19.57
CA PRO A 351 -30.48 12.00 -20.16
C PRO A 351 -29.39 13.03 -19.83
N VAL A 352 -28.13 12.75 -20.20
CA VAL A 352 -26.96 13.64 -19.96
C VAL A 352 -27.16 15.05 -20.54
N THR A 353 -27.91 15.17 -21.63
CA THR A 353 -28.29 16.47 -22.21
C THR A 353 -29.07 17.34 -21.23
N GLU A 354 -29.93 16.76 -20.38
CA GLU A 354 -30.63 17.51 -19.33
C GLU A 354 -29.68 17.96 -18.22
N ARG A 355 -28.64 17.18 -17.88
CA ARG A 355 -27.58 17.62 -16.94
C ARG A 355 -26.88 18.87 -17.47
N ARG A 356 -26.52 18.84 -18.75
CA ARG A 356 -25.89 19.99 -19.42
C ARG A 356 -26.83 21.19 -19.49
N ALA A 357 -28.13 20.96 -19.75
CA ALA A 357 -29.13 22.02 -19.74
C ALA A 357 -29.31 22.64 -18.35
N LEU A 358 -29.30 21.84 -17.27
CA LEU A 358 -29.29 22.33 -15.89
C LEU A 358 -28.05 23.19 -15.63
N ALA A 359 -26.86 22.70 -15.98
CA ALA A 359 -25.63 23.48 -15.82
C ALA A 359 -25.70 24.82 -16.58
N ALA A 360 -26.17 24.83 -17.83
CA ALA A 360 -26.38 26.05 -18.61
C ALA A 360 -27.42 26.98 -17.97
N LYS A 361 -28.53 26.45 -17.45
CA LYS A 361 -29.56 27.23 -16.72
C LYS A 361 -28.97 27.92 -15.49
N LEU A 362 -28.14 27.21 -14.72
CA LEU A 362 -27.49 27.77 -13.53
C LEU A 362 -26.47 28.85 -13.90
N THR A 363 -25.64 28.61 -14.93
CA THR A 363 -24.66 29.59 -15.40
C THR A 363 -25.32 30.84 -15.97
N ASN A 364 -26.34 30.69 -16.83
CA ASN A 364 -27.08 31.81 -17.42
C ASN A 364 -27.92 32.59 -16.39
N GLY A 365 -28.23 31.98 -15.24
CA GLY A 365 -28.91 32.64 -14.13
C GLY A 365 -27.99 33.56 -13.30
N LEU A 366 -26.69 33.57 -13.61
CA LEU A 366 -25.72 34.52 -13.07
C LEU A 366 -25.37 35.53 -14.17
N ASP A 367 -25.34 36.82 -13.85
CA ASP A 367 -24.91 37.88 -14.78
C ASP A 367 -23.36 37.94 -14.93
N ILE A 368 -22.71 36.77 -14.82
CA ILE A 368 -21.26 36.58 -14.86
C ILE A 368 -20.90 35.83 -16.14
N THR A 369 -20.02 36.43 -16.94
CA THR A 369 -19.54 35.93 -18.23
C THR A 369 -18.01 35.92 -18.22
N SER A 370 -17.38 35.49 -19.32
CA SER A 370 -15.91 35.53 -19.43
C SER A 370 -15.31 36.94 -19.32
N THR A 371 -16.11 38.00 -19.43
CA THR A 371 -15.69 39.41 -19.37
C THR A 371 -16.26 40.16 -18.16
N THR A 372 -17.17 39.58 -17.39
CA THR A 372 -17.75 40.20 -16.20
C THR A 372 -17.30 39.47 -14.95
N LEU A 373 -16.75 40.20 -13.98
CA LEU A 373 -16.15 39.64 -12.76
C LEU A 373 -17.18 39.64 -11.61
N PRO A 374 -17.13 38.67 -10.68
CA PRO A 374 -17.99 38.64 -9.51
C PRO A 374 -17.83 39.90 -8.64
N GLY A 375 -18.94 40.48 -8.19
CA GLY A 375 -18.97 41.69 -7.36
C GLY A 375 -18.91 41.42 -5.85
N SER A 376 -19.22 40.20 -5.41
CA SER A 376 -19.16 39.78 -4.00
C SER A 376 -18.58 38.38 -3.82
N LYS A 377 -18.21 38.04 -2.57
CA LYS A 377 -17.72 36.69 -2.22
C LYS A 377 -18.79 35.63 -2.46
N GLU A 378 -20.04 35.94 -2.14
CA GLU A 378 -21.20 35.05 -2.30
C GLU A 378 -21.46 34.77 -3.78
N GLU A 379 -21.45 35.81 -4.61
CA GLU A 379 -21.61 35.69 -6.06
C GLU A 379 -20.46 34.89 -6.70
N MET A 380 -19.23 35.10 -6.22
CA MET A 380 -18.07 34.32 -6.64
C MET A 380 -18.23 32.84 -6.30
N GLN A 381 -18.71 32.48 -5.10
CA GLN A 381 -18.95 31.08 -4.73
C GLN A 381 -20.06 30.45 -5.58
N ARG A 382 -21.12 31.20 -5.88
CA ARG A 382 -22.17 30.75 -6.81
C ARG A 382 -21.60 30.42 -8.17
N HIS A 383 -20.75 31.29 -8.72
CA HIS A 383 -20.10 31.06 -10.01
C HIS A 383 -19.14 29.87 -9.99
N ILE A 384 -18.33 29.70 -8.94
CA ILE A 384 -17.49 28.50 -8.77
C ILE A 384 -18.35 27.22 -8.78
N CYS A 385 -19.47 27.23 -8.05
CA CYS A 385 -20.38 26.11 -8.00
C CYS A 385 -20.96 25.78 -9.39
N THR A 386 -21.40 26.78 -10.17
CA THR A 386 -21.92 26.51 -11.53
C THR A 386 -20.86 25.92 -12.46
N LEU A 387 -19.62 26.38 -12.37
CA LEU A 387 -18.51 25.87 -13.18
C LEU A 387 -18.13 24.42 -12.80
N GLN A 388 -18.12 24.10 -11.51
CA GLN A 388 -17.90 22.73 -11.02
C GLN A 388 -19.01 21.79 -11.50
N ILE A 389 -20.28 22.23 -11.43
CA ILE A 389 -21.43 21.48 -11.94
C ILE A 389 -21.38 21.36 -13.47
N ALA A 390 -20.95 22.39 -14.20
CA ALA A 390 -20.80 22.36 -15.65
C ALA A 390 -19.73 21.34 -16.09
N ARG A 391 -18.58 21.30 -15.37
CA ARG A 391 -17.55 20.29 -15.58
C ARG A 391 -18.10 18.88 -15.33
N TYR A 392 -18.76 18.67 -14.20
CA TYR A 392 -19.31 17.36 -13.81
C TYR A 392 -20.42 16.88 -14.75
N SER A 393 -21.22 17.80 -15.28
CA SER A 393 -22.27 17.52 -16.25
C SER A 393 -21.71 17.23 -17.66
N GLY A 394 -20.39 17.29 -17.84
CA GLY A 394 -19.71 17.03 -19.10
C GLY A 394 -19.88 18.15 -20.13
N ALA A 395 -20.25 19.36 -19.72
CA ALA A 395 -20.37 20.51 -20.62
C ALA A 395 -19.00 20.90 -21.19
N HIS A 396 -17.95 20.88 -20.37
CA HIS A 396 -16.58 21.18 -20.82
C HIS A 396 -15.96 20.05 -21.65
N SER A 397 -16.46 18.82 -21.59
CA SER A 397 -15.83 17.70 -22.32
C SER A 397 -16.20 17.62 -23.79
N ILE A 398 -17.24 18.32 -24.25
CA ILE A 398 -17.70 18.29 -25.65
C ILE A 398 -17.31 19.54 -26.46
N VAL A 399 -16.70 20.53 -25.81
CA VAL A 399 -16.28 21.77 -26.48
C VAL A 399 -14.99 21.60 -27.27
N SER A 400 -14.76 22.51 -28.22
CA SER A 400 -13.52 22.59 -29.01
C SER A 400 -12.31 22.90 -28.13
N GLU A 401 -11.11 22.59 -28.62
CA GLU A 401 -9.87 22.91 -27.90
C GLU A 401 -9.71 24.43 -27.69
N GLU A 402 -10.04 25.24 -28.69
CA GLU A 402 -10.01 26.70 -28.61
C GLU A 402 -10.91 27.24 -27.49
N LEU A 403 -12.12 26.68 -27.33
CA LEU A 403 -13.03 27.07 -26.27
C LEU A 403 -12.56 26.57 -24.90
N LEU A 404 -11.96 25.38 -24.82
CA LEU A 404 -11.31 24.91 -23.59
C LEU A 404 -10.15 25.83 -23.17
N HIS A 405 -9.36 26.30 -24.14
CA HIS A 405 -8.31 27.27 -23.87
C HIS A 405 -8.89 28.56 -23.29
N ALA A 406 -9.91 29.14 -23.95
CA ALA A 406 -10.59 30.33 -23.48
C ALA A 406 -11.20 30.16 -22.07
N ILE A 407 -11.80 29.01 -21.78
CA ILE A 407 -12.31 28.68 -20.43
C ILE A 407 -11.16 28.65 -19.42
N SER A 408 -10.06 27.95 -19.71
CA SER A 408 -8.90 27.88 -18.81
C SER A 408 -8.30 29.26 -18.52
N THR A 409 -8.19 30.11 -19.54
CA THR A 409 -7.72 31.49 -19.42
C THR A 409 -8.66 32.33 -18.57
N SER A 410 -9.97 32.22 -18.81
CA SER A 410 -10.98 32.94 -18.02
C SER A 410 -10.94 32.52 -16.55
N LEU A 411 -10.79 31.23 -16.24
CA LEU A 411 -10.67 30.74 -14.87
C LEU A 411 -9.43 31.31 -14.16
N SER A 412 -8.29 31.40 -14.86
CA SER A 412 -7.07 32.01 -14.30
C SER A 412 -7.27 33.49 -13.94
N LEU A 413 -7.97 34.25 -14.78
CA LEU A 413 -8.31 35.66 -14.51
C LEU A 413 -9.29 35.80 -13.34
N HIS A 414 -10.29 34.91 -13.25
CA HIS A 414 -11.23 34.88 -12.13
C HIS A 414 -10.54 34.54 -10.80
N TYR A 415 -9.54 33.65 -10.84
CA TYR A 415 -8.71 33.35 -9.68
C TYR A 415 -7.97 34.60 -9.19
N GLU A 416 -7.29 35.32 -10.09
CA GLU A 416 -6.55 36.55 -9.76
C GLU A 416 -7.47 37.62 -9.15
N HIS A 417 -8.62 37.89 -9.79
CA HIS A 417 -9.60 38.83 -9.26
C HIS A 417 -10.07 38.41 -7.86
N GLY A 418 -10.47 37.15 -7.69
CA GLY A 418 -10.97 36.65 -6.42
C GLY A 418 -9.93 36.65 -5.30
N TYR A 419 -8.66 36.41 -5.64
CA TYR A 419 -7.56 36.52 -4.67
C TYR A 419 -7.35 37.98 -4.24
N ASN A 420 -7.24 38.90 -5.19
CA ASN A 420 -7.03 40.32 -4.89
C ASN A 420 -8.20 40.94 -4.13
N ALA A 421 -9.43 40.57 -4.47
CA ALA A 421 -10.64 41.14 -3.86
C ALA A 421 -10.97 40.50 -2.50
N TYR A 422 -10.76 39.19 -2.33
CA TYR A 422 -11.32 38.45 -1.19
C TYR A 422 -10.32 37.48 -0.51
N GLY A 423 -9.13 37.28 -1.07
CA GLY A 423 -8.12 36.33 -0.59
C GLY A 423 -6.89 36.96 0.09
N MET A 424 -6.68 38.26 -0.05
CA MET A 424 -5.53 38.94 0.59
C MET A 424 -5.66 38.98 2.12
N GLY A 425 -4.54 38.73 2.81
CA GLY A 425 -4.45 38.84 4.26
C GLY A 425 -5.04 37.66 5.05
N LEU A 426 -5.39 36.56 4.38
CA LEU A 426 -5.76 35.31 5.04
C LEU A 426 -4.57 34.72 5.81
N LEU A 427 -4.85 33.88 6.80
CA LEU A 427 -3.81 33.11 7.47
C LEU A 427 -3.16 32.15 6.47
N THR A 428 -1.87 31.89 6.62
CA THR A 428 -1.15 30.95 5.75
C THR A 428 -1.68 29.52 5.83
N THR A 429 -2.45 29.20 6.87
CA THR A 429 -3.15 27.92 7.08
C THR A 429 -4.50 27.84 6.38
N ASP A 430 -5.07 28.97 5.97
CA ASP A 430 -6.39 29.02 5.32
C ASP A 430 -6.26 28.81 3.80
N MET A 431 -7.23 28.12 3.22
CA MET A 431 -7.37 28.04 1.77
C MET A 431 -8.16 29.25 1.26
N GLY A 432 -7.75 29.79 0.12
CA GLY A 432 -8.36 30.97 -0.47
C GLY A 432 -9.75 30.69 -1.03
N PRO A 433 -10.70 31.65 -0.96
CA PRO A 433 -12.05 31.45 -1.45
C PRO A 433 -12.13 31.32 -2.98
N SER A 434 -11.13 31.82 -3.72
CA SER A 434 -11.04 31.71 -5.18
C SER A 434 -10.19 30.54 -5.67
N ASP A 435 -9.52 29.80 -4.77
CA ASP A 435 -8.57 28.72 -5.12
C ASP A 435 -9.19 27.68 -6.07
N SER A 436 -10.50 27.41 -5.93
CA SER A 436 -11.23 26.47 -6.78
C SER A 436 -11.21 26.82 -8.27
N TYR A 437 -11.09 28.10 -8.64
CA TYR A 437 -10.93 28.50 -10.04
C TYR A 437 -9.62 27.98 -10.63
N ALA A 438 -8.51 28.19 -9.94
CA ALA A 438 -7.19 27.76 -10.40
C ALA A 438 -7.07 26.22 -10.40
N LEU A 439 -7.64 25.54 -9.40
CA LEU A 439 -7.73 24.08 -9.41
C LEU A 439 -8.49 23.59 -10.65
N LEU A 440 -9.68 24.13 -10.93
CA LEU A 440 -10.47 23.73 -12.10
C LEU A 440 -9.75 24.07 -13.43
N ALA A 441 -9.06 25.20 -13.49
CA ALA A 441 -8.23 25.57 -14.64
C ALA A 441 -7.13 24.54 -14.90
N ALA A 442 -6.42 24.07 -13.87
CA ALA A 442 -5.38 23.06 -13.99
C ALA A 442 -5.92 21.72 -14.53
N HIS A 443 -7.11 21.29 -14.10
CA HIS A 443 -7.77 20.10 -14.66
C HIS A 443 -8.07 20.26 -16.16
N ILE A 444 -8.58 21.43 -16.57
CA ILE A 444 -8.90 21.71 -17.98
C ILE A 444 -7.63 21.81 -18.82
N MET A 445 -6.60 22.49 -18.33
CA MET A 445 -5.30 22.58 -18.98
C MET A 445 -4.66 21.19 -19.18
N TYR A 446 -4.78 20.30 -18.19
CA TYR A 446 -4.34 18.92 -18.38
C TYR A 446 -5.14 18.17 -19.46
N GLU A 447 -6.47 18.30 -19.50
CA GLU A 447 -7.25 17.69 -20.58
C GLU A 447 -6.86 18.25 -21.95
N ARG A 448 -6.58 19.55 -22.06
CA ARG A 448 -6.04 20.15 -23.29
C ARG A 448 -4.72 19.50 -23.70
N ALA A 449 -3.78 19.36 -22.77
CA ALA A 449 -2.52 18.66 -23.01
C ALA A 449 -2.73 17.23 -23.51
N TRP A 450 -3.68 16.51 -22.91
CA TRP A 450 -4.06 15.16 -23.35
C TRP A 450 -4.66 15.13 -24.76
N ARG A 451 -5.54 16.08 -25.11
CA ARG A 451 -6.12 16.15 -26.47
C ARG A 451 -5.09 16.52 -27.53
N LEU A 452 -4.18 17.44 -27.20
CA LEU A 452 -3.14 17.93 -28.11
C LEU A 452 -1.91 17.01 -28.17
N GLN A 453 -1.74 16.12 -27.19
CA GLN A 453 -0.51 15.34 -26.98
C GLN A 453 0.73 16.26 -26.89
N ARG A 454 0.61 17.34 -26.09
CA ARG A 454 1.65 18.37 -25.91
C ARG A 454 1.80 18.75 -24.44
N SER A 455 3.02 19.08 -24.04
CA SER A 455 3.40 19.41 -22.66
C SER A 455 3.12 20.87 -22.27
N GLN A 456 3.01 21.78 -23.24
CA GLN A 456 2.81 23.22 -22.99
C GLN A 456 1.65 23.51 -22.02
N PRO A 457 0.42 22.96 -22.18
CA PRO A 457 -0.67 23.26 -21.24
C PRO A 457 -0.42 22.69 -19.83
N ILE A 458 0.39 21.63 -19.68
CA ILE A 458 0.80 21.14 -18.35
C ILE A 458 1.72 22.15 -17.66
N VAL A 459 2.60 22.81 -18.41
CA VAL A 459 3.49 23.83 -17.85
C VAL A 459 2.72 25.10 -17.49
N GLU A 460 1.73 25.49 -18.29
CA GLU A 460 0.76 26.53 -17.90
C GLU A 460 0.06 26.16 -16.58
N ALA A 461 -0.43 24.92 -16.44
CA ALA A 461 -1.09 24.44 -15.24
C ALA A 461 -0.16 24.44 -14.01
N LEU A 462 1.07 23.94 -14.15
CA LEU A 462 2.08 23.96 -13.09
C LEU A 462 2.40 25.39 -12.65
N THR A 463 2.53 26.31 -13.60
CA THR A 463 2.83 27.72 -13.32
C THR A 463 1.70 28.38 -12.53
N LEU A 464 0.44 28.15 -12.92
CA LEU A 464 -0.73 28.62 -12.19
C LEU A 464 -0.83 28.01 -10.79
N LEU A 465 -0.57 26.70 -10.65
CA LEU A 465 -0.60 26.01 -9.35
C LEU A 465 0.50 26.50 -8.41
N HIS A 466 1.72 26.78 -8.91
CA HIS A 466 2.79 27.38 -8.11
C HIS A 466 2.45 28.79 -7.65
N TYR A 467 1.81 29.58 -8.51
CA TYR A 467 1.30 30.89 -8.12
C TYR A 467 0.19 30.81 -7.07
N LEU A 468 -0.73 29.84 -7.21
CA LEU A 468 -1.70 29.57 -6.16
C LEU A 468 -1.02 29.13 -4.86
N LEU A 469 0.01 28.28 -4.89
CA LEU A 469 0.73 27.85 -3.69
C LEU A 469 1.56 28.96 -3.04
N ALA A 470 2.00 29.97 -3.81
CA ALA A 470 2.64 31.16 -3.25
C ALA A 470 1.65 32.01 -2.43
N ASN A 471 0.37 32.01 -2.83
CA ASN A 471 -0.71 32.76 -2.18
C ASN A 471 -1.43 31.96 -1.08
N SER A 472 -1.60 30.66 -1.29
CA SER A 472 -2.32 29.70 -0.44
C SER A 472 -1.42 28.48 -0.13
N PRO A 473 -0.35 28.64 0.69
CA PRO A 473 0.71 27.62 0.85
C PRO A 473 0.25 26.33 1.53
N SER A 474 -0.86 26.36 2.27
CA SER A 474 -1.46 25.19 2.91
C SER A 474 -2.45 24.45 2.03
N ASN A 475 -2.69 24.89 0.78
CA ASN A 475 -3.61 24.24 -0.14
C ASN A 475 -3.06 22.88 -0.61
N PHE A 476 -3.47 21.81 0.06
CA PHE A 476 -3.02 20.46 -0.24
C PHE A 476 -3.57 19.92 -1.57
N HIS A 477 -4.73 20.40 -2.05
CA HIS A 477 -5.25 20.02 -3.36
C HIS A 477 -4.30 20.44 -4.48
N ALA A 478 -3.78 21.67 -4.43
CA ALA A 478 -2.80 22.14 -5.41
C ALA A 478 -1.47 21.38 -5.32
N LYS A 479 -1.00 21.05 -4.10
CA LYS A 479 0.19 20.20 -3.91
C LYS A 479 0.00 18.81 -4.53
N LEU A 480 -1.17 18.19 -4.35
CA LEU A 480 -1.53 16.91 -4.96
C LEU A 480 -1.59 17.00 -6.48
N LEU A 481 -2.17 18.05 -7.05
CA LEU A 481 -2.19 18.25 -8.51
C LEU A 481 -0.79 18.47 -9.08
N CYS A 482 0.08 19.25 -8.41
CA CYS A 482 1.49 19.39 -8.77
C CYS A 482 2.22 18.04 -8.75
N LEU A 483 2.05 17.27 -7.66
CA LEU A 483 2.62 15.92 -7.54
C LEU A 483 2.20 15.04 -8.72
N GLN A 484 0.91 15.05 -9.06
CA GLN A 484 0.34 14.25 -10.15
C GLN A 484 0.86 14.70 -11.53
N LEU A 485 0.93 16.00 -11.79
CA LEU A 485 1.48 16.55 -13.04
C LEU A 485 2.97 16.20 -13.20
N TYR A 486 3.76 16.35 -12.13
CA TYR A 486 5.18 15.97 -12.16
C TYR A 486 5.35 14.46 -12.40
N HIS A 487 4.56 13.62 -11.75
CA HIS A 487 4.58 12.18 -12.03
C HIS A 487 4.14 11.82 -13.44
N ARG A 488 3.18 12.55 -14.05
CA ARG A 488 2.78 12.34 -15.44
C ARG A 488 3.85 12.77 -16.45
N LEU A 489 4.65 13.78 -16.10
CA LEU A 489 5.82 14.19 -16.88
C LEU A 489 7.09 13.37 -16.60
N GLY A 490 7.10 12.48 -15.61
CA GLY A 490 8.29 11.69 -15.25
C GLY A 490 9.34 12.48 -14.45
N LEU A 491 8.96 13.58 -13.80
CA LEU A 491 9.87 14.49 -13.09
C LEU A 491 10.00 14.12 -11.61
N THR A 492 10.78 13.09 -11.32
CA THR A 492 10.86 12.45 -9.99
C THR A 492 11.30 13.37 -8.84
N LEU A 493 12.33 14.21 -9.00
CA LEU A 493 12.76 15.15 -7.94
C LEU A 493 11.73 16.25 -7.72
N ALA A 494 11.14 16.77 -8.81
CA ALA A 494 10.08 17.76 -8.72
C ALA A 494 8.84 17.21 -8.00
N ALA A 495 8.47 15.97 -8.29
CA ALA A 495 7.43 15.22 -7.59
C ALA A 495 7.81 14.98 -6.12
N HIS A 496 9.07 14.65 -5.83
CA HIS A 496 9.55 14.44 -4.47
C HIS A 496 9.40 15.70 -3.60
N GLU A 497 9.76 16.87 -4.13
CA GLU A 497 9.56 18.14 -3.42
C GLU A 497 8.07 18.42 -3.15
N ALA A 498 7.18 18.12 -4.11
CA ALA A 498 5.74 18.26 -3.92
C ALA A 498 5.20 17.27 -2.87
N TYR A 499 5.73 16.05 -2.84
CA TYR A 499 5.39 15.01 -1.85
C TYR A 499 5.85 15.40 -0.45
N ASP A 500 7.08 15.87 -0.28
CA ASP A 500 7.59 16.34 1.02
C ASP A 500 6.80 17.56 1.52
N ALA A 501 6.35 18.44 0.62
CA ALA A 501 5.51 19.59 0.98
C ALA A 501 4.10 19.22 1.47
N LEU A 502 3.62 17.99 1.19
CA LEU A 502 2.37 17.46 1.75
C LEU A 502 2.53 17.00 3.21
N ASP A 503 3.76 16.81 3.69
CA ASP A 503 4.09 16.40 5.06
C ASP A 503 3.35 15.12 5.52
N ILE A 504 3.30 14.12 4.63
CA ILE A 504 2.61 12.83 4.85
C ILE A 504 3.28 12.06 5.99
N LYS A 505 2.51 11.73 7.03
CA LYS A 505 3.00 11.09 8.27
C LYS A 505 2.09 9.96 8.77
N HIS A 506 2.68 9.05 9.54
CA HIS A 506 1.98 7.96 10.25
C HIS A 506 1.05 7.17 9.32
N ILE A 507 -0.24 7.03 9.67
CA ILE A 507 -1.22 6.27 8.89
C ILE A 507 -1.37 6.73 7.44
N GLN A 508 -1.05 8.00 7.15
CA GLN A 508 -1.07 8.52 5.78
C GLN A 508 0.01 7.87 4.91
N LEU A 509 1.08 7.31 5.49
CA LEU A 509 2.09 6.55 4.74
C LEU A 509 1.52 5.26 4.16
N ASP A 510 0.49 4.66 4.78
CA ASP A 510 -0.21 3.50 4.23
C ASP A 510 -1.28 3.92 3.21
N SER A 511 -2.07 4.95 3.53
CA SER A 511 -3.21 5.35 2.67
C SER A 511 -2.83 6.24 1.48
N LEU A 512 -1.80 7.09 1.62
CA LEU A 512 -1.37 8.08 0.61
C LEU A 512 0.08 7.89 0.14
N GLY A 513 0.88 7.07 0.84
CA GLY A 513 2.28 6.83 0.46
C GLY A 513 2.45 6.24 -0.95
N TYR A 514 1.42 5.51 -1.44
CA TYR A 514 1.38 4.96 -2.79
C TYR A 514 1.49 6.02 -3.89
N LEU A 515 1.04 7.27 -3.64
CA LEU A 515 1.04 8.36 -4.61
C LEU A 515 2.45 8.67 -5.13
N HIS A 516 3.47 8.46 -4.30
CA HIS A 516 4.86 8.70 -4.65
C HIS A 516 5.66 7.40 -4.75
N CYS A 517 5.56 6.52 -3.74
CA CYS A 517 6.31 5.26 -3.68
C CYS A 517 6.10 4.38 -4.92
N GLY A 518 4.89 4.38 -5.46
CA GLY A 518 4.51 3.59 -6.63
C GLY A 518 5.26 3.96 -7.91
N GLN A 519 5.89 5.14 -7.97
CA GLN A 519 6.58 5.64 -9.17
C GLN A 519 8.12 5.68 -9.03
N LEU A 520 8.67 5.36 -7.85
CA LEU A 520 10.08 5.65 -7.54
C LEU A 520 11.10 4.66 -8.11
N ALA A 521 10.81 3.36 -8.16
CA ALA A 521 11.83 2.36 -8.51
C ALA A 521 12.41 2.53 -9.93
N ASN A 522 11.61 3.03 -10.87
CA ASN A 522 12.03 3.32 -12.26
C ASN A 522 12.12 4.84 -12.54
N GLY A 523 12.10 5.68 -11.51
CA GLY A 523 12.13 7.14 -11.63
C GLY A 523 13.54 7.74 -11.77
N GLY A 524 14.59 6.92 -11.83
CA GLY A 524 15.97 7.35 -12.12
C GLY A 524 16.80 7.85 -10.93
N PHE A 525 16.21 7.93 -9.72
CA PHE A 525 16.87 8.43 -8.51
C PHE A 525 16.83 7.40 -7.36
N PRO A 526 17.65 6.34 -7.40
CA PRO A 526 17.62 5.27 -6.40
C PRO A 526 17.94 5.75 -4.97
N GLY A 527 18.74 6.81 -4.84
CA GLY A 527 19.03 7.43 -3.54
C GLY A 527 17.79 8.05 -2.89
N THR A 528 17.01 8.82 -3.66
CA THR A 528 15.73 9.40 -3.21
C THR A 528 14.71 8.30 -2.93
N ALA A 529 14.60 7.32 -3.82
CA ALA A 529 13.71 6.17 -3.65
C ALA A 529 13.98 5.43 -2.34
N LYS A 530 15.25 5.13 -2.05
CA LYS A 530 15.67 4.49 -0.81
C LYS A 530 15.22 5.27 0.43
N GLN A 531 15.44 6.58 0.47
CA GLN A 531 15.06 7.41 1.63
C GLN A 531 13.55 7.40 1.89
N VAL A 532 12.74 7.49 0.82
CA VAL A 532 11.28 7.45 0.93
C VAL A 532 10.79 6.07 1.39
N TYR A 533 11.36 5.00 0.83
CA TYR A 533 11.02 3.64 1.25
C TYR A 533 11.42 3.37 2.70
N GLU A 534 12.61 3.79 3.14
CA GLU A 534 13.04 3.64 4.55
C GLU A 534 12.12 4.41 5.50
N ARG A 535 11.73 5.64 5.16
CA ARG A 535 10.76 6.43 5.95
C ARG A 535 9.41 5.71 6.06
N THR A 536 8.94 5.12 4.96
CA THR A 536 7.68 4.38 4.89
C THR A 536 7.73 3.07 5.68
N LEU A 537 8.79 2.27 5.52
CA LEU A 537 8.99 1.02 6.25
C LEU A 537 9.20 1.25 7.75
N SER A 538 9.85 2.34 8.13
CA SER A 538 10.00 2.74 9.53
C SER A 538 8.65 2.88 10.23
N PHE A 539 7.61 3.39 9.55
CA PHE A 539 6.26 3.44 10.11
C PHE A 539 5.69 2.04 10.37
N PHE A 540 5.78 1.12 9.41
CA PHE A 540 5.25 -0.24 9.58
C PHE A 540 6.03 -1.08 10.61
N ILE A 541 7.36 -0.91 10.68
CA ILE A 541 8.25 -1.70 11.54
C ILE A 541 8.35 -1.13 12.96
N ASN A 542 8.53 0.19 13.11
CA ASN A 542 8.74 0.77 14.45
C ASN A 542 7.44 0.91 15.26
N ASP A 543 6.27 0.77 14.64
CA ASP A 543 5.01 0.76 15.38
C ASP A 543 4.82 -0.53 16.21
N HIS A 544 5.72 -1.52 16.14
CA HIS A 544 5.64 -2.75 16.94
C HIS A 544 5.56 -2.56 18.47
N GLU A 545 6.04 -1.45 19.05
CA GLU A 545 5.84 -1.18 20.49
C GLU A 545 4.38 -0.83 20.81
N ALA A 546 3.69 -0.11 19.92
CA ALA A 546 2.27 0.19 20.04
C ALA A 546 1.38 -1.08 20.01
N TYR A 547 1.86 -2.18 19.40
CA TYR A 547 1.10 -3.43 19.24
C TYR A 547 0.68 -4.05 20.58
N ALA A 548 1.39 -3.77 21.68
CA ALA A 548 1.10 -4.32 23.00
C ALA A 548 0.61 -3.27 24.00
N GLU A 549 1.01 -2.02 23.85
CA GLU A 549 0.68 -0.95 24.80
C GLU A 549 -0.80 -0.52 24.69
N PHE A 550 -1.34 -0.38 23.48
CA PHE A 550 -2.75 0.00 23.30
C PHE A 550 -3.73 -1.09 23.74
N PRO A 551 -3.50 -2.39 23.40
CA PRO A 551 -4.28 -3.47 24.00
C PRO A 551 -4.20 -3.48 25.53
N LYS A 552 -3.01 -3.30 26.11
CA LYS A 552 -2.83 -3.27 27.58
C LYS A 552 -3.60 -2.12 28.22
N ALA A 553 -3.54 -0.93 27.63
CA ALA A 553 -4.32 0.21 28.07
C ALA A 553 -5.82 -0.08 28.00
N SER A 554 -6.29 -0.71 26.92
CA SER A 554 -7.71 -1.06 26.75
C SER A 554 -8.21 -2.03 27.82
N TYR A 555 -7.42 -3.03 28.21
CA TYR A 555 -7.76 -3.91 29.35
C TYR A 555 -7.76 -3.16 30.69
N ASN A 556 -6.84 -2.22 30.91
CA ASN A 556 -6.78 -1.43 32.14
C ASN A 556 -7.93 -0.44 32.29
N PHE A 557 -8.37 0.18 31.20
CA PHE A 557 -9.48 1.15 31.18
C PHE A 557 -10.85 0.50 30.95
N GLY A 558 -10.89 -0.80 30.66
CA GLY A 558 -12.12 -1.54 30.39
C GLY A 558 -12.73 -1.27 29.01
N THR A 559 -12.00 -0.66 28.07
CA THR A 559 -12.53 -0.28 26.74
C THR A 559 -12.54 -1.46 25.77
N PHE A 560 -13.33 -2.49 26.10
CA PHE A 560 -13.25 -3.79 25.43
C PHE A 560 -13.75 -3.79 23.98
N SER A 561 -14.74 -2.95 23.65
CA SER A 561 -15.25 -2.85 22.28
C SER A 561 -14.19 -2.40 21.28
N LYS A 562 -13.26 -1.54 21.72
CA LYS A 562 -12.16 -1.05 20.89
C LYS A 562 -11.02 -2.03 20.72
N LEU A 563 -10.93 -3.04 21.59
CA LEU A 563 -9.86 -4.02 21.52
C LEU A 563 -9.96 -4.90 20.25
N VAL A 564 -11.18 -5.26 19.85
CA VAL A 564 -11.42 -5.98 18.57
C VAL A 564 -11.01 -5.10 17.39
N GLU A 565 -11.48 -3.84 17.35
CA GLU A 565 -11.13 -2.89 16.30
C GLU A 565 -9.61 -2.64 16.20
N MET A 566 -8.91 -2.54 17.34
CA MET A 566 -7.46 -2.36 17.39
C MET A 566 -6.70 -3.57 16.83
N ILE A 567 -7.14 -4.79 17.16
CA ILE A 567 -6.56 -6.02 16.62
C ILE A 567 -6.78 -6.10 15.10
N ASP A 568 -7.98 -5.74 14.63
CA ASP A 568 -8.32 -5.73 13.20
C ASP A 568 -7.49 -4.70 12.44
N PHE A 569 -7.39 -3.48 12.98
CA PHE A 569 -6.58 -2.41 12.40
C PHE A 569 -5.10 -2.83 12.31
N ARG A 570 -4.56 -3.41 13.38
CA ARG A 570 -3.19 -3.92 13.43
C ARG A 570 -2.96 -5.05 12.41
N ASN A 571 -3.89 -6.01 12.31
CA ASN A 571 -3.81 -7.10 11.35
C ASN A 571 -3.93 -6.58 9.90
N ARG A 572 -4.77 -5.58 9.66
CA ARG A 572 -4.92 -4.90 8.37
C ARG A 572 -3.66 -4.14 7.95
N LEU A 573 -2.96 -3.50 8.89
CA LEU A 573 -1.65 -2.86 8.65
C LEU A 573 -0.54 -3.88 8.39
N ALA A 574 -0.46 -4.93 9.21
CA ALA A 574 0.54 -5.99 9.06
C ALA A 574 0.42 -6.72 7.71
N ASN A 575 -0.80 -6.82 7.18
CA ASN A 575 -1.08 -7.38 5.86
C ASN A 575 -1.41 -6.30 4.80
N SER A 576 -0.89 -5.07 4.96
CA SER A 576 -1.04 -4.04 3.93
C SER A 576 -0.31 -4.44 2.65
N HIS A 577 -0.99 -4.31 1.51
CA HIS A 577 -0.38 -4.46 0.20
C HIS A 577 0.77 -3.45 -0.01
N HIS A 578 0.56 -2.20 0.43
CA HIS A 578 1.55 -1.14 0.27
C HIS A 578 2.84 -1.48 1.04
N PHE A 579 2.70 -1.99 2.27
CA PHE A 579 3.82 -2.46 3.07
C PHE A 579 4.62 -3.57 2.38
N ALA A 580 3.93 -4.59 1.86
CA ALA A 580 4.56 -5.70 1.15
C ALA A 580 5.32 -5.23 -0.11
N LEU A 581 4.70 -4.37 -0.92
CA LEU A 581 5.32 -3.85 -2.14
C LEU A 581 6.54 -2.98 -1.86
N VAL A 582 6.44 -2.04 -0.91
CA VAL A 582 7.57 -1.18 -0.52
C VAL A 582 8.71 -2.00 0.07
N THR A 583 8.42 -3.07 0.82
CA THR A 583 9.46 -3.96 1.37
C THR A 583 10.28 -4.62 0.25
N VAL A 584 9.61 -5.15 -0.77
CA VAL A 584 10.26 -5.77 -1.94
C VAL A 584 11.04 -4.73 -2.75
N GLU A 585 10.43 -3.59 -3.07
CA GLU A 585 11.06 -2.55 -3.89
C GLU A 585 12.23 -1.88 -3.18
N SER A 586 12.19 -1.72 -1.86
CA SER A 586 13.29 -1.20 -1.06
C SER A 586 14.54 -2.09 -1.18
N LEU A 587 14.36 -3.41 -1.12
CA LEU A 587 15.46 -4.37 -1.20
C LEU A 587 16.08 -4.41 -2.61
N LEU A 588 15.24 -4.38 -3.66
CA LEU A 588 15.71 -4.30 -5.05
C LEU A 588 16.44 -2.98 -5.32
N THR A 589 15.84 -1.85 -4.92
CA THR A 589 16.40 -0.50 -5.08
C THR A 589 17.73 -0.35 -4.34
N LEU A 590 17.87 -0.94 -3.15
CA LEU A 590 19.12 -0.95 -2.39
C LEU A 590 20.28 -1.53 -3.22
N VAL A 591 20.05 -2.66 -3.89
CA VAL A 591 21.08 -3.34 -4.70
C VAL A 591 21.36 -2.57 -5.99
N VAL A 592 20.31 -2.11 -6.65
CA VAL A 592 20.40 -1.34 -7.89
C VAL A 592 21.19 -0.05 -7.66
N GLY A 593 20.85 0.72 -6.62
CA GLY A 593 21.51 1.98 -6.24
C GLY A 593 22.86 1.86 -5.55
N PHE A 594 23.37 0.66 -5.26
CA PHE A 594 24.58 0.50 -4.46
C PHE A 594 25.86 0.94 -5.21
N GLY A 595 26.64 1.84 -4.61
CA GLY A 595 27.86 2.45 -5.18
C GLY A 595 29.21 1.96 -4.61
N GLY A 596 29.25 0.83 -3.90
CA GLY A 596 30.46 0.30 -3.24
C GLY A 596 31.01 -1.00 -3.82
N SER A 597 31.81 -1.73 -3.02
CA SER A 597 32.29 -3.07 -3.42
C SER A 597 31.20 -4.14 -3.28
N LEU A 598 31.39 -5.28 -3.94
CA LEU A 598 30.46 -6.42 -3.85
C LEU A 598 30.25 -6.89 -2.41
N ALA A 599 31.33 -7.00 -1.63
CA ALA A 599 31.26 -7.39 -0.22
C ALA A 599 30.41 -6.43 0.62
N GLN A 600 30.50 -5.12 0.37
CA GLN A 600 29.69 -4.13 1.07
C GLN A 600 28.22 -4.20 0.62
N CYS A 601 27.96 -4.44 -0.67
CA CYS A 601 26.60 -4.62 -1.20
C CYS A 601 25.92 -5.82 -0.54
N LEU A 602 26.64 -6.94 -0.44
CA LEU A 602 26.16 -8.15 0.21
C LEU A 602 25.90 -7.96 1.71
N ALA A 603 26.75 -7.20 2.40
CA ALA A 603 26.53 -6.86 3.80
C ALA A 603 25.26 -6.01 3.98
N ALA A 604 25.05 -4.99 3.13
CA ALA A 604 23.87 -4.16 3.16
C ALA A 604 22.58 -4.96 2.86
N TYR A 605 22.62 -5.82 1.84
CA TYR A 605 21.52 -6.74 1.53
C TYR A 605 21.17 -7.64 2.72
N ARG A 606 22.17 -8.22 3.39
CA ARG A 606 21.96 -9.10 4.55
C ARG A 606 21.38 -8.37 5.75
N GLN A 607 21.77 -7.12 5.96
CA GLN A 607 21.22 -6.30 7.03
C GLN A 607 19.77 -5.87 6.74
N ALA A 608 19.43 -5.62 5.48
CA ALA A 608 18.11 -5.15 5.07
C ALA A 608 17.07 -6.27 4.89
N ARG A 609 17.49 -7.50 4.58
CA ARG A 609 16.56 -8.62 4.37
C ARG A 609 15.93 -9.07 5.69
N THR A 610 14.62 -9.30 5.68
CA THR A 610 13.85 -9.79 6.84
C THR A 610 13.70 -11.32 6.85
N SER A 611 13.90 -11.96 5.70
CA SER A 611 13.67 -13.39 5.48
C SER A 611 14.61 -13.99 4.44
N LYS A 612 14.67 -15.32 4.39
CA LYS A 612 15.44 -16.03 3.36
C LYS A 612 14.71 -16.00 2.02
N PRO A 613 15.41 -16.00 0.87
CA PRO A 613 14.77 -15.88 -0.44
C PRO A 613 13.72 -16.95 -0.77
N HIS A 614 13.87 -18.17 -0.26
CA HIS A 614 12.91 -19.25 -0.49
C HIS A 614 11.67 -19.20 0.42
N GLU A 615 11.71 -18.46 1.54
CA GLU A 615 10.56 -18.29 2.42
C GLU A 615 9.65 -17.20 1.86
N ASP A 616 8.40 -17.56 1.51
CA ASP A 616 7.38 -16.55 1.25
C ASP A 616 6.71 -16.16 2.56
N ARG A 617 6.94 -14.93 3.02
CA ARG A 617 6.28 -14.41 4.23
C ARG A 617 5.05 -13.56 3.92
N ILE A 618 4.74 -13.34 2.64
CA ILE A 618 3.56 -12.57 2.25
C ILE A 618 2.34 -13.47 2.44
N ALA A 619 1.43 -13.06 3.33
CA ALA A 619 0.15 -13.71 3.51
C ALA A 619 -0.81 -13.30 2.38
N TRP A 620 -0.60 -13.84 1.18
CA TRP A 620 -1.31 -13.46 -0.05
C TRP A 620 -2.83 -13.39 0.10
N ASP A 621 -3.43 -14.37 0.78
CA ASP A 621 -4.89 -14.45 0.98
C ASP A 621 -5.43 -13.40 1.98
N LYS A 622 -4.55 -12.75 2.74
CA LYS A 622 -4.90 -11.78 3.79
C LYS A 622 -4.49 -10.34 3.43
N LEU A 623 -4.00 -10.10 2.21
CA LEU A 623 -3.56 -8.76 1.80
C LEU A 623 -4.74 -7.78 1.73
N HIS A 624 -4.51 -6.56 2.20
CA HIS A 624 -5.49 -5.48 2.18
C HIS A 624 -5.03 -4.31 1.32
N ASP A 625 -5.95 -3.77 0.51
CA ASP A 625 -5.78 -2.47 -0.15
C ASP A 625 -6.26 -1.34 0.76
N ASN A 626 -5.33 -0.54 1.25
CA ASN A 626 -5.60 0.57 2.16
C ASN A 626 -5.46 1.95 1.50
N ARG A 627 -5.23 1.97 0.18
CA ARG A 627 -5.02 3.22 -0.58
C ARG A 627 -6.29 4.08 -0.58
N ASP A 628 -6.13 5.38 -0.31
CA ASP A 628 -7.21 6.35 -0.47
C ASP A 628 -7.26 6.87 -1.90
N LEU A 629 -8.12 6.26 -2.71
CA LEU A 629 -8.35 6.64 -4.10
C LEU A 629 -9.29 7.85 -4.26
N THR A 630 -9.75 8.45 -3.16
CA THR A 630 -10.76 9.53 -3.13
C THR A 630 -10.19 10.90 -2.75
N ILE A 631 -8.91 10.96 -2.40
CA ILE A 631 -8.24 12.19 -1.93
C ILE A 631 -8.22 13.33 -2.96
N PHE A 632 -8.22 13.00 -4.26
CA PHE A 632 -8.23 14.00 -5.32
C PHE A 632 -9.63 14.58 -5.53
N LEU A 633 -9.70 15.91 -5.60
CA LEU A 633 -10.92 16.62 -5.95
C LEU A 633 -11.24 16.40 -7.44
N ALA A 634 -12.24 15.58 -7.74
CA ALA A 634 -12.64 15.25 -9.10
C ALA A 634 -13.99 15.89 -9.46
N TRP A 635 -13.95 16.83 -10.41
CA TRP A 635 -15.14 17.39 -11.07
C TRP A 635 -15.36 16.83 -12.47
N ASP A 636 -14.49 15.95 -12.93
CA ASP A 636 -14.60 15.33 -14.26
C ASP A 636 -15.92 14.57 -14.40
N PRO A 637 -16.50 14.55 -15.61
CA PRO A 637 -17.78 13.90 -15.80
C PRO A 637 -17.65 12.41 -15.49
N PRO A 638 -18.66 11.82 -14.82
CA PRO A 638 -18.71 10.37 -14.65
C PRO A 638 -18.66 9.78 -16.06
N SER A 639 -17.78 8.81 -16.31
CA SER A 639 -17.67 8.14 -17.61
C SER A 639 -19.01 7.49 -17.95
N VAL A 640 -19.87 8.24 -18.65
CA VAL A 640 -20.98 7.70 -19.41
C VAL A 640 -20.31 6.84 -20.46
N GLY A 641 -20.78 5.59 -20.61
CA GLY A 641 -20.33 4.71 -21.67
C GLY A 641 -20.10 5.53 -22.92
N VAL A 642 -18.87 5.45 -23.43
CA VAL A 642 -18.47 6.00 -24.72
C VAL A 642 -19.64 5.70 -25.65
N GLU A 643 -20.35 6.73 -26.13
CA GLU A 643 -21.07 6.53 -27.39
C GLU A 643 -20.01 5.96 -28.33
N PRO A 644 -20.22 4.74 -28.87
CA PRO A 644 -19.18 4.04 -29.59
C PRO A 644 -18.58 5.02 -30.60
N GLU A 645 -17.28 5.29 -30.47
CA GLU A 645 -16.58 5.94 -31.56
C GLU A 645 -16.88 5.12 -32.82
N PRO A 646 -17.18 5.77 -33.96
CA PRO A 646 -17.34 5.03 -35.20
C PRO A 646 -16.01 4.35 -35.52
N GLU A 647 -16.01 3.04 -35.32
CA GLU A 647 -15.09 2.03 -35.86
C GLU A 647 -13.61 2.07 -35.39
N SER A 648 -13.29 1.21 -34.42
CA SER A 648 -12.08 0.36 -34.49
C SER A 648 -12.19 -0.81 -33.48
N ASN A 649 -12.40 -2.00 -34.04
CA ASN A 649 -12.15 -3.33 -33.47
C ASN A 649 -12.89 -3.78 -32.18
N GLY A 650 -14.07 -4.38 -32.40
CA GLY A 650 -14.28 -5.79 -32.05
C GLY A 650 -14.70 -6.16 -30.62
N CYS A 651 -15.09 -5.23 -29.76
CA CYS A 651 -15.74 -5.56 -28.48
C CYS A 651 -17.28 -5.42 -28.60
N PRO A 652 -18.08 -6.38 -28.13
CA PRO A 652 -19.52 -6.18 -28.02
C PRO A 652 -19.79 -5.05 -27.03
N PRO A 653 -20.75 -4.14 -27.30
CA PRO A 653 -21.11 -3.08 -26.37
C PRO A 653 -21.50 -3.70 -25.02
N ALA A 654 -20.96 -3.14 -23.94
CA ALA A 654 -21.36 -3.53 -22.59
C ALA A 654 -22.88 -3.39 -22.48
N VAL A 655 -23.57 -4.50 -22.22
CA VAL A 655 -25.01 -4.54 -22.00
C VAL A 655 -25.28 -3.67 -20.77
N VAL A 656 -25.88 -2.50 -21.00
CA VAL A 656 -26.42 -1.68 -19.91
C VAL A 656 -27.58 -2.48 -19.33
N ASP A 657 -27.40 -2.97 -18.12
CA ASP A 657 -28.48 -3.63 -17.38
C ASP A 657 -29.51 -2.55 -17.01
N GLU A 658 -30.52 -2.38 -17.87
CA GLU A 658 -31.64 -1.44 -17.71
C GLU A 658 -32.43 -1.66 -16.42
N THR A 659 -32.11 -2.72 -15.66
CA THR A 659 -32.83 -3.07 -14.44
C THR A 659 -32.32 -2.37 -13.17
N LYS A 660 -31.15 -1.72 -13.18
CA LYS A 660 -30.53 -1.18 -11.97
C LYS A 660 -30.74 0.34 -11.77
N PRO A 661 -30.89 0.81 -10.52
CA PRO A 661 -31.04 2.22 -10.20
C PRO A 661 -29.77 3.04 -10.48
N VAL A 662 -29.94 4.29 -10.90
CA VAL A 662 -28.90 5.11 -11.53
C VAL A 662 -27.70 5.45 -10.63
N GLY A 663 -27.82 5.56 -9.30
CA GLY A 663 -26.67 5.90 -8.45
C GLY A 663 -26.03 4.77 -7.65
N ALA A 664 -26.58 3.55 -7.69
CA ALA A 664 -25.80 2.34 -7.36
C ALA A 664 -24.55 2.25 -8.26
N VAL A 665 -24.64 2.82 -9.46
CA VAL A 665 -23.61 2.86 -10.49
C VAL A 665 -22.35 3.63 -10.06
N LEU A 666 -22.40 4.64 -9.17
CA LEU A 666 -21.20 5.40 -8.76
C LEU A 666 -20.31 4.65 -7.80
N ASP A 667 -20.89 4.12 -6.72
CA ASP A 667 -20.16 3.32 -5.75
C ASP A 667 -19.67 2.04 -6.39
N GLU A 668 -20.48 1.40 -7.23
CA GLU A 668 -20.07 0.26 -8.05
C GLU A 668 -18.94 0.63 -9.03
N ARG A 669 -18.96 1.81 -9.65
CA ARG A 669 -17.85 2.27 -10.53
C ARG A 669 -16.58 2.55 -9.75
N ARG A 670 -16.66 3.24 -8.62
CA ARG A 670 -15.51 3.50 -7.75
C ARG A 670 -14.91 2.19 -7.25
N GLU A 671 -15.78 1.27 -6.85
CA GLU A 671 -15.40 -0.09 -6.47
C GLU A 671 -14.74 -0.83 -7.64
N ALA A 672 -15.33 -0.79 -8.84
CA ALA A 672 -14.76 -1.43 -10.03
C ALA A 672 -13.37 -0.88 -10.37
N ILE A 673 -13.17 0.45 -10.29
CA ILE A 673 -11.86 1.08 -10.49
C ILE A 673 -10.88 0.63 -9.40
N ARG A 674 -11.31 0.56 -8.13
CA ARG A 674 -10.49 0.07 -7.03
C ARG A 674 -10.08 -1.38 -7.25
N VAL A 675 -11.02 -2.26 -7.54
CA VAL A 675 -10.79 -3.69 -7.79
C VAL A 675 -9.87 -3.89 -8.99
N ALA A 676 -10.10 -3.18 -10.11
CA ALA A 676 -9.26 -3.26 -11.29
C ALA A 676 -7.83 -2.75 -11.03
N SER A 677 -7.70 -1.62 -10.32
CA SER A 677 -6.38 -1.09 -9.94
C SER A 677 -5.66 -2.03 -8.99
N TYR A 678 -6.36 -2.57 -7.98
CA TYR A 678 -5.78 -3.48 -7.01
C TYR A 678 -5.33 -4.79 -7.64
N ALA A 679 -6.09 -5.34 -8.59
CA ALA A 679 -5.70 -6.55 -9.31
C ALA A 679 -4.36 -6.38 -10.05
N GLN A 680 -4.14 -5.21 -10.68
CA GLN A 680 -2.87 -4.87 -11.33
C GLN A 680 -1.73 -4.71 -10.32
N GLU A 681 -1.95 -3.98 -9.22
CA GLU A 681 -0.93 -3.80 -8.18
C GLU A 681 -0.59 -5.13 -7.46
N TYR A 682 -1.58 -6.00 -7.24
CA TYR A 682 -1.40 -7.33 -6.68
C TYR A 682 -0.50 -8.19 -7.57
N ASP A 683 -0.75 -8.21 -8.89
CA ASP A 683 0.11 -8.93 -9.83
C ASP A 683 1.48 -8.26 -10.03
N LEU A 684 1.58 -6.94 -9.87
CA LEU A 684 2.87 -6.24 -9.76
C LEU A 684 3.67 -6.77 -8.57
N LEU A 685 3.06 -6.86 -7.38
CA LEU A 685 3.72 -7.42 -6.20
C LEU A 685 4.15 -8.87 -6.42
N ARG A 686 3.32 -9.71 -7.07
CA ARG A 686 3.68 -11.10 -7.41
C ARG A 686 4.91 -11.16 -8.31
N LEU A 687 4.92 -10.36 -9.38
CA LEU A 687 6.04 -10.30 -10.33
C LEU A 687 7.33 -9.83 -9.63
N ARG A 688 7.25 -8.75 -8.86
CA ARG A 688 8.41 -8.14 -8.19
C ARG A 688 8.94 -9.00 -7.04
N SER A 689 8.06 -9.61 -6.25
CA SER A 689 8.44 -10.58 -5.21
C SER A 689 9.10 -11.81 -5.83
N GLY A 690 8.53 -12.37 -6.90
CA GLY A 690 9.11 -13.49 -7.63
C GLY A 690 10.50 -13.19 -8.18
N LEU A 691 10.67 -12.02 -8.80
CA LEU A 691 11.96 -11.55 -9.31
C LEU A 691 12.99 -11.41 -8.18
N ALA A 692 12.64 -10.73 -7.09
CA ALA A 692 13.52 -10.55 -5.94
C ALA A 692 13.97 -11.89 -5.36
N ARG A 693 13.04 -12.81 -5.14
CA ARG A 693 13.34 -14.14 -4.58
C ARG A 693 14.23 -14.96 -5.50
N LEU A 694 14.02 -14.91 -6.83
CA LEU A 694 14.89 -15.58 -7.78
C LEU A 694 16.32 -15.00 -7.76
N VAL A 695 16.46 -13.68 -7.89
CA VAL A 695 17.77 -13.00 -7.88
C VAL A 695 18.53 -13.29 -6.59
N PHE A 696 17.88 -13.14 -5.44
CA PHE A 696 18.53 -13.37 -4.15
C PHE A 696 18.75 -14.85 -3.85
N GLY A 697 17.89 -15.76 -4.34
CA GLY A 697 18.10 -17.19 -4.27
C GLY A 697 19.34 -17.65 -5.04
N LEU A 698 19.57 -17.08 -6.23
CA LEU A 698 20.78 -17.32 -7.01
C LEU A 698 22.05 -16.85 -6.28
N VAL A 699 21.98 -15.70 -5.62
CA VAL A 699 23.08 -15.15 -4.82
C VAL A 699 23.41 -16.07 -3.63
N GLU A 700 22.42 -16.49 -2.85
CA GLU A 700 22.66 -17.36 -1.68
C GLU A 700 23.16 -18.75 -2.07
N LEU A 701 22.63 -19.34 -3.15
CA LEU A 701 23.11 -20.61 -3.70
C LEU A 701 24.63 -20.56 -3.96
N HIS A 702 25.11 -19.49 -4.60
CA HIS A 702 26.50 -19.36 -4.99
C HIS A 702 27.44 -18.98 -3.85
N ARG A 703 26.95 -18.53 -2.69
CA ARG A 703 27.80 -18.23 -1.53
C ARG A 703 28.16 -19.45 -0.68
N GLY A 704 27.33 -20.50 -0.67
CA GLY A 704 27.59 -21.73 0.10
C GLY A 704 27.57 -21.59 1.63
N GLN A 705 27.09 -20.46 2.17
CA GLN A 705 26.95 -20.23 3.62
C GLN A 705 25.58 -20.66 4.17
N GLU A 706 24.57 -20.79 3.30
CA GLU A 706 23.22 -21.25 3.65
C GLU A 706 22.85 -22.48 2.80
N THR A 707 22.08 -23.41 3.38
CA THR A 707 21.59 -24.64 2.73
C THR A 707 20.47 -24.35 1.73
N MET A 708 20.70 -23.48 0.74
CA MET A 708 19.81 -23.38 -0.42
C MET A 708 20.16 -24.48 -1.42
N GLU A 709 19.18 -25.31 -1.74
CA GLU A 709 19.32 -26.39 -2.70
C GLU A 709 19.03 -25.90 -4.13
N CYS A 710 19.66 -26.49 -5.14
CA CYS A 710 19.40 -26.16 -6.54
C CYS A 710 17.92 -26.30 -6.91
N ASP A 711 17.24 -27.28 -6.32
CA ASP A 711 15.84 -27.55 -6.61
C ASP A 711 14.92 -26.43 -6.13
N GLN A 712 15.24 -25.78 -5.00
CA GLN A 712 14.50 -24.61 -4.52
C GLN A 712 14.63 -23.44 -5.49
N VAL A 713 15.83 -23.17 -5.99
CA VAL A 713 16.04 -22.08 -6.96
C VAL A 713 15.39 -22.39 -8.31
N ARG A 714 15.37 -23.66 -8.73
CA ARG A 714 14.62 -24.10 -9.93
C ARG A 714 13.13 -23.87 -9.77
N GLN A 715 12.56 -24.22 -8.60
CA GLN A 715 11.15 -23.92 -8.29
C GLN A 715 10.85 -22.42 -8.32
N LEU A 716 11.75 -21.57 -7.81
CA LEU A 716 11.58 -20.11 -7.89
C LEU A 716 11.58 -19.62 -9.35
N ARG A 717 12.46 -20.17 -10.19
CA ARG A 717 12.48 -19.87 -11.64
C ARG A 717 11.17 -20.27 -12.30
N ASP A 718 10.71 -21.49 -12.07
CA ASP A 718 9.48 -22.02 -12.68
C ASP A 718 8.25 -21.24 -12.20
N SER A 719 8.22 -20.87 -10.92
CA SER A 719 7.17 -20.04 -10.34
C SER A 719 7.12 -18.64 -10.97
N LEU A 720 8.27 -18.01 -11.25
CA LEU A 720 8.32 -16.71 -11.92
C LEU A 720 7.77 -16.80 -13.33
N VAL A 721 8.23 -17.77 -14.13
CA VAL A 721 7.77 -17.98 -15.51
C VAL A 721 6.27 -18.25 -15.56
N LYS A 722 5.77 -19.13 -14.66
CA LYS A 722 4.34 -19.41 -14.53
C LYS A 722 3.54 -18.15 -14.18
N THR A 723 4.01 -17.37 -13.21
CA THR A 723 3.35 -16.14 -12.76
C THR A 723 3.25 -15.13 -13.90
N VAL A 724 4.31 -14.94 -14.68
CA VAL A 724 4.32 -14.02 -15.82
C VAL A 724 3.32 -14.48 -16.89
N GLY A 725 3.30 -15.77 -17.23
CA GLY A 725 2.32 -16.32 -18.19
C GLY A 725 0.86 -16.19 -17.71
N GLU A 726 0.60 -16.37 -16.42
CA GLU A 726 -0.72 -16.12 -15.82
C GLU A 726 -1.12 -14.64 -15.93
N ILE A 727 -0.19 -13.71 -15.71
CA ILE A 727 -0.45 -12.27 -15.78
C ILE A 727 -0.70 -11.84 -17.23
N GLU A 728 0.11 -12.29 -18.19
CA GLU A 728 -0.06 -11.98 -19.62
C GLU A 728 -1.40 -12.50 -20.15
N ALA A 729 -1.86 -13.65 -19.67
CA ALA A 729 -3.17 -14.21 -20.03
C ALA A 729 -4.34 -13.33 -19.59
N LYS A 730 -4.19 -12.52 -18.53
CA LYS A 730 -5.24 -11.59 -18.06
C LYS A 730 -5.44 -10.37 -18.94
N ARG A 731 -4.44 -10.02 -19.78
CA ARG A 731 -4.50 -8.89 -20.74
C ARG A 731 -4.93 -7.57 -20.09
N TYR A 732 -4.29 -7.19 -18.99
CA TYR A 732 -4.59 -5.93 -18.33
C TYR A 732 -4.41 -4.73 -19.26
N GLU A 733 -5.33 -3.77 -19.17
CA GLU A 733 -5.19 -2.47 -19.83
C GLU A 733 -4.73 -1.41 -18.81
N PRO A 734 -3.86 -0.48 -19.22
CA PRO A 734 -3.52 0.68 -18.40
C PRO A 734 -4.76 1.51 -18.04
N SER A 735 -4.77 2.09 -16.84
CA SER A 735 -5.80 3.04 -16.44
C SER A 735 -5.84 4.24 -17.40
N SER A 736 -7.05 4.76 -17.68
CA SER A 736 -7.22 5.88 -18.60
C SER A 736 -6.45 7.12 -18.13
N GLY A 737 -5.60 7.66 -19.00
CA GLY A 737 -4.86 8.90 -18.76
C GLY A 737 -5.65 10.18 -19.05
N ARG A 738 -6.94 10.10 -19.44
CA ARG A 738 -7.72 11.24 -19.97
C ARG A 738 -7.84 12.42 -19.01
N TYR A 739 -8.06 12.16 -17.72
CA TYR A 739 -8.23 13.21 -16.71
C TYR A 739 -7.08 13.20 -15.71
N LEU A 740 -6.74 14.38 -15.18
CA LEU A 740 -5.56 14.60 -14.33
C LEU A 740 -5.56 13.67 -13.11
N VAL A 741 -6.71 13.62 -12.43
CA VAL A 741 -6.92 12.90 -11.18
C VAL A 741 -7.23 11.42 -11.37
N ASN A 742 -7.27 10.92 -12.61
CA ASN A 742 -7.28 9.48 -12.83
C ASN A 742 -6.00 8.86 -12.24
N LEU A 743 -6.12 7.61 -11.77
CA LEU A 743 -4.97 6.86 -11.25
C LEU A 743 -3.87 6.77 -12.30
N LEU A 744 -2.63 6.95 -11.86
CA LEU A 744 -1.46 6.70 -12.69
C LEU A 744 -1.45 5.21 -13.10
N PRO A 745 -1.04 4.88 -14.32
CA PRO A 745 -0.88 3.50 -14.75
C PRO A 745 0.06 2.72 -13.82
N SER A 746 -0.30 1.46 -13.56
CA SER A 746 0.57 0.56 -12.80
C SER A 746 1.90 0.34 -13.53
N ARG A 747 3.01 0.25 -12.79
CA ARG A 747 4.31 -0.14 -13.36
C ARG A 747 4.33 -1.57 -13.88
N LEU A 748 3.30 -2.37 -13.61
CA LEU A 748 3.13 -3.69 -14.19
C LEU A 748 3.33 -3.68 -15.71
N HIS A 749 2.77 -2.70 -16.40
CA HIS A 749 2.86 -2.55 -17.86
C HIS A 749 4.30 -2.33 -18.35
N LEU A 750 5.11 -1.58 -17.59
CA LEU A 750 6.53 -1.40 -17.89
C LEU A 750 7.28 -2.73 -17.75
N TYR A 751 7.01 -3.49 -16.68
CA TYR A 751 7.67 -4.76 -16.41
C TYR A 751 7.28 -5.88 -17.39
N LEU A 752 6.07 -5.84 -17.93
CA LEU A 752 5.64 -6.76 -18.99
C LEU A 752 6.23 -6.37 -20.35
N ARG A 753 6.46 -5.07 -20.60
CA ARG A 753 7.10 -4.58 -21.83
C ARG A 753 8.60 -4.88 -21.88
N LEU A 754 9.27 -4.87 -20.74
CA LEU A 754 10.70 -5.13 -20.61
C LEU A 754 11.02 -6.62 -20.39
N PRO A 755 12.18 -7.11 -20.83
CA PRO A 755 12.50 -8.55 -20.83
C PRO A 755 12.95 -9.06 -19.44
N TYR A 756 12.33 -8.64 -18.33
CA TYR A 756 12.73 -9.08 -16.98
C TYR A 756 12.60 -10.61 -16.85
N ALA A 757 11.41 -11.16 -17.15
CA ALA A 757 11.14 -12.58 -16.97
C ALA A 757 12.08 -13.46 -17.81
N THR A 758 12.28 -13.10 -19.08
CA THR A 758 13.16 -13.84 -20.00
C THR A 758 14.61 -13.77 -19.54
N VAL A 759 15.15 -12.56 -19.31
CA VAL A 759 16.53 -12.35 -18.87
C VAL A 759 16.85 -13.13 -17.59
N PHE A 760 15.99 -13.03 -16.56
CA PHE A 760 16.27 -13.68 -15.27
C PHE A 760 15.98 -15.18 -15.29
N SER A 761 15.09 -15.67 -16.16
CA SER A 761 14.91 -17.12 -16.37
C SER A 761 16.13 -17.75 -17.08
N HIS A 762 16.64 -17.13 -18.14
CA HIS A 762 17.85 -17.57 -18.84
C HIS A 762 19.08 -17.49 -17.93
N LEU A 763 19.20 -16.41 -17.14
CA LEU A 763 20.27 -16.28 -16.15
C LEU A 763 20.20 -17.41 -15.11
N ALA A 764 19.01 -17.70 -14.58
CA ALA A 764 18.82 -18.77 -13.62
C ALA A 764 19.21 -20.13 -14.21
N ASP A 765 18.80 -20.43 -15.44
CA ASP A 765 19.14 -21.66 -16.15
C ASP A 765 20.64 -21.81 -16.36
N PHE A 766 21.30 -20.74 -16.79
CA PHE A 766 22.75 -20.70 -16.94
C PHE A 766 23.46 -20.93 -15.60
N LEU A 767 23.07 -20.21 -14.55
CA LEU A 767 23.73 -20.30 -13.25
C LEU A 767 23.46 -21.64 -12.55
N LEU A 768 22.25 -22.20 -12.64
CA LEU A 768 21.96 -23.55 -12.14
C LEU A 768 22.76 -24.62 -12.87
N ALA A 769 22.85 -24.53 -14.20
CA ALA A 769 23.68 -25.42 -15.00
C ALA A 769 25.16 -25.33 -14.61
N THR A 770 25.67 -24.10 -14.38
CA THR A 770 27.05 -23.90 -13.91
C THR A 770 27.25 -24.49 -12.51
N TYR A 771 26.28 -24.38 -11.62
CA TYR A 771 26.38 -24.95 -10.27
C TYR A 771 26.42 -26.47 -10.29
N GLN A 772 25.48 -27.11 -10.99
CA GLN A 772 25.35 -28.57 -11.04
C GLN A 772 26.45 -29.25 -11.87
N GLY A 773 27.06 -28.54 -12.82
CA GLY A 773 28.13 -29.07 -13.65
C GLY A 773 27.72 -30.02 -14.76
N TYR A 774 26.41 -30.10 -15.03
CA TYR A 774 25.70 -31.07 -15.89
C TYR A 774 26.02 -32.55 -15.57
N SER A 775 25.01 -33.28 -15.10
CA SER A 775 24.99 -34.75 -15.05
C SER A 775 23.92 -35.26 -16.00
N LEU A 776 24.26 -36.21 -16.86
CA LEU A 776 23.28 -36.97 -17.65
C LEU A 776 22.64 -38.02 -16.76
N THR A 777 21.38 -37.82 -16.40
CA THR A 777 20.47 -38.92 -16.10
C THR A 777 19.14 -38.61 -16.76
N ASP A 778 18.76 -39.39 -17.77
CA ASP A 778 17.38 -39.41 -18.26
C ASP A 778 16.47 -40.00 -17.17
N ASP A 779 15.17 -39.67 -17.21
CA ASP A 779 14.10 -40.13 -16.30
C ASP A 779 13.97 -41.67 -16.13
N TYR A 780 14.78 -42.45 -16.85
CA TYR A 780 14.78 -43.92 -16.87
C TYR A 780 16.14 -44.59 -16.57
N GLY A 781 17.18 -43.84 -16.16
CA GLY A 781 18.42 -44.43 -15.62
C GLY A 781 19.27 -45.26 -16.60
N ASN A 782 19.16 -45.04 -17.92
CA ASN A 782 20.03 -45.70 -18.90
C ASN A 782 21.16 -44.78 -19.40
N SER A 783 22.38 -45.31 -19.39
CA SER A 783 23.60 -44.68 -19.89
C SER A 783 23.63 -44.67 -21.43
N ILE A 784 23.77 -43.49 -22.04
CA ILE A 784 24.10 -43.33 -23.46
C ILE A 784 25.62 -43.10 -23.57
N THR A 785 26.29 -44.01 -24.25
CA THR A 785 27.75 -44.05 -24.40
C THR A 785 28.31 -43.01 -25.38
N ASN A 786 29.44 -42.40 -25.00
CA ASN A 786 30.53 -41.86 -25.84
C ASN A 786 30.27 -40.60 -26.71
N ASN A 787 30.00 -39.43 -26.07
CA ASN A 787 30.45 -38.06 -26.49
C ASN A 787 29.91 -36.96 -25.53
N THR A 788 29.91 -37.22 -24.22
CA THR A 788 29.04 -36.48 -23.26
C THR A 788 29.65 -35.21 -22.65
N ALA A 789 30.99 -35.11 -22.59
CA ALA A 789 31.67 -33.92 -22.07
C ALA A 789 31.62 -32.73 -23.04
N SER A 790 31.74 -32.98 -24.35
CA SER A 790 31.62 -31.93 -25.38
C SER A 790 30.19 -31.40 -25.45
N THR A 791 29.18 -32.28 -25.41
CA THR A 791 27.76 -31.90 -25.43
C THR A 791 27.31 -31.15 -24.16
N SER A 792 27.87 -31.47 -23.00
CA SER A 792 27.58 -30.73 -21.75
C SER A 792 28.21 -29.33 -21.74
N LEU A 793 29.46 -29.21 -22.20
CA LEU A 793 30.12 -27.91 -22.38
C LEU A 793 29.45 -27.06 -23.48
N GLU A 794 29.04 -27.69 -24.59
CA GLU A 794 28.28 -27.04 -25.67
C GLU A 794 26.95 -26.47 -25.17
N ARG A 795 26.18 -27.22 -24.38
CA ARG A 795 24.93 -26.73 -23.77
C ARG A 795 25.15 -25.59 -22.78
N LEU A 796 26.21 -25.67 -21.96
CA LEU A 796 26.56 -24.59 -21.03
C LEU A 796 27.02 -23.32 -21.77
N THR A 797 27.74 -23.51 -22.88
CA THR A 797 28.16 -22.44 -23.79
C THR A 797 26.96 -21.80 -24.48
N GLU A 798 25.99 -22.59 -24.92
CA GLU A 798 24.72 -22.11 -25.49
C GLU A 798 23.92 -21.30 -24.46
N ALA A 799 23.82 -21.76 -23.20
CA ALA A 799 23.18 -20.99 -22.13
C ALA A 799 23.91 -19.67 -21.83
N ALA A 800 25.25 -19.67 -21.85
CA ALA A 800 26.04 -18.45 -21.73
C ALA A 800 25.80 -17.49 -22.91
N ASN A 801 25.76 -18.00 -24.15
CA ASN A 801 25.48 -17.21 -25.35
C ASN A 801 24.09 -16.58 -25.33
N ARG A 802 23.07 -17.28 -24.79
CA ARG A 802 21.74 -16.70 -24.56
C ARG A 802 21.78 -15.52 -23.60
N CYS A 803 22.48 -15.65 -22.48
CA CYS A 803 22.67 -14.55 -21.53
C CYS A 803 23.40 -13.35 -22.18
N THR A 804 24.45 -13.60 -22.97
CA THR A 804 25.15 -12.56 -23.74
C THR A 804 24.20 -11.84 -24.70
N LYS A 805 23.36 -12.58 -25.42
CA LYS A 805 22.35 -12.02 -26.33
C LYS A 805 21.31 -11.19 -25.58
N ASP A 806 20.87 -11.63 -24.41
CA ASP A 806 19.93 -10.89 -23.58
C ASP A 806 20.51 -9.55 -23.12
N VAL A 807 21.78 -9.53 -22.70
CA VAL A 807 22.51 -8.28 -22.37
C VAL A 807 22.54 -7.33 -23.57
N GLN A 808 22.82 -7.86 -24.77
CA GLN A 808 22.81 -7.07 -26.00
C GLN A 808 21.41 -6.50 -26.31
N ASN A 809 20.35 -7.31 -26.22
CA ASN A 809 18.97 -6.88 -26.48
C ASN A 809 18.53 -5.76 -25.51
N VAL A 810 18.91 -5.86 -24.23
CA VAL A 810 18.62 -4.82 -23.21
C VAL A 810 19.32 -3.52 -23.56
N PHE A 811 20.58 -3.58 -24.00
CA PHE A 811 21.34 -2.41 -24.46
C PHE A 811 20.71 -1.79 -25.73
N GLU A 812 20.37 -2.59 -26.73
CA GLU A 812 19.73 -2.13 -27.97
C GLU A 812 18.37 -1.46 -27.70
N THR A 813 17.61 -2.00 -26.74
CA THR A 813 16.33 -1.39 -26.30
C THR A 813 16.55 -0.01 -25.69
N MET A 814 17.58 0.15 -24.84
CA MET A 814 17.96 1.44 -24.27
C MET A 814 18.38 2.43 -25.37
N GLN A 815 19.24 1.99 -26.29
CA GLN A 815 19.73 2.81 -27.40
C GLN A 815 18.60 3.29 -28.30
N ARG A 816 17.75 2.38 -28.77
CA ARG A 816 16.62 2.69 -29.64
C ARG A 816 15.64 3.67 -29.00
N THR A 817 15.43 3.54 -27.69
CA THR A 817 14.55 4.46 -26.93
C THR A 817 15.10 5.88 -26.91
N ILE A 818 16.41 6.04 -26.69
CA ILE A 818 17.07 7.36 -26.66
C ILE A 818 17.11 7.97 -28.08
N GLU A 819 17.38 7.17 -29.11
CA GLU A 819 17.34 7.62 -30.51
C GLU A 819 15.95 8.10 -30.90
N THR A 820 14.90 7.31 -30.60
CA THR A 820 13.50 7.69 -30.85
C THR A 820 13.12 8.98 -30.10
N PHE A 821 13.57 9.12 -28.85
CA PHE A 821 13.33 10.33 -28.06
C PHE A 821 13.99 11.57 -28.67
N ASN A 822 15.22 11.45 -29.16
CA ASN A 822 15.99 12.56 -29.76
C ASN A 822 15.41 13.11 -31.08
N GLU A 823 14.43 12.41 -31.66
CA GLU A 823 13.65 12.79 -32.84
C GLU A 823 12.27 13.36 -32.49
N SER A 824 11.87 13.33 -31.22
CA SER A 824 10.55 13.77 -30.78
C SER A 824 10.33 15.28 -30.94
N VAL A 825 9.11 15.66 -31.34
CA VAL A 825 8.71 17.07 -31.55
C VAL A 825 8.50 17.80 -30.22
N ASP A 826 7.92 17.11 -29.23
CA ASP A 826 7.76 17.61 -27.85
C ASP A 826 8.50 16.67 -26.90
N ALA A 827 9.75 17.03 -26.59
CA ALA A 827 10.64 16.19 -25.81
C ALA A 827 10.18 16.06 -24.35
N LEU A 828 9.47 17.05 -23.80
CA LEU A 828 8.95 16.96 -22.43
C LEU A 828 7.75 16.00 -22.34
N TRP A 829 6.84 16.03 -23.31
CA TRP A 829 5.70 15.09 -23.34
C TRP A 829 6.14 13.63 -23.40
N HIS A 830 7.21 13.35 -24.15
CA HIS A 830 7.74 11.99 -24.35
C HIS A 830 8.81 11.58 -23.32
N TRP A 831 9.12 12.43 -22.33
CA TRP A 831 10.13 12.11 -21.31
C TRP A 831 9.75 10.88 -20.49
N LYS A 832 8.52 10.85 -19.94
CA LYS A 832 8.07 9.76 -19.06
C LYS A 832 8.13 8.36 -19.70
N PRO A 833 7.62 8.15 -20.93
CA PRO A 833 7.73 6.83 -21.54
C PRO A 833 9.17 6.43 -21.87
N ALA A 834 10.05 7.40 -22.15
CA ALA A 834 11.43 7.14 -22.51
C ALA A 834 12.31 6.81 -21.29
N HIS A 835 12.27 7.63 -20.24
CA HIS A 835 13.12 7.43 -19.07
C HIS A 835 12.74 6.18 -18.26
N GLU A 836 11.46 5.80 -18.18
CA GLU A 836 11.03 4.57 -17.50
C GLU A 836 11.66 3.32 -18.15
N VAL A 837 11.70 3.27 -19.49
CA VAL A 837 12.34 2.18 -20.24
C VAL A 837 13.85 2.17 -20.03
N VAL A 838 14.51 3.32 -20.14
CA VAL A 838 15.96 3.45 -19.93
C VAL A 838 16.35 3.04 -18.50
N ASN A 839 15.61 3.51 -17.50
CA ASN A 839 15.83 3.19 -16.09
C ASN A 839 15.55 1.71 -15.80
N GLY A 840 14.52 1.12 -16.43
CA GLY A 840 14.27 -0.32 -16.35
C GLY A 840 15.41 -1.15 -16.96
N CYS A 841 15.95 -0.75 -18.11
CA CYS A 841 17.15 -1.39 -18.66
C CYS A 841 18.35 -1.27 -17.71
N ALA A 842 18.57 -0.10 -17.10
CA ALA A 842 19.65 0.09 -16.11
C ALA A 842 19.46 -0.76 -14.84
N GLU A 843 18.21 -0.97 -14.40
CA GLU A 843 17.85 -1.88 -13.31
C GLU A 843 18.23 -3.33 -13.65
N ILE A 844 17.82 -3.83 -14.83
CA ILE A 844 18.14 -5.19 -15.31
C ILE A 844 19.65 -5.40 -15.33
N LEU A 845 20.41 -4.48 -15.96
CA LEU A 845 21.87 -4.56 -16.03
C LEU A 845 22.49 -4.57 -14.63
N SER A 846 21.99 -3.73 -13.71
CA SER A 846 22.50 -3.67 -12.33
C SER A 846 22.32 -4.97 -11.56
N LEU A 847 21.15 -5.60 -11.67
CA LEU A 847 20.85 -6.88 -11.03
C LEU A 847 21.63 -8.05 -11.65
N LEU A 848 21.85 -8.02 -12.97
CA LEU A 848 22.75 -8.97 -13.66
C LEU A 848 24.18 -8.87 -13.14
N VAL A 849 24.71 -7.65 -13.02
CA VAL A 849 26.05 -7.41 -12.48
C VAL A 849 26.16 -7.97 -11.06
N PHE A 850 25.19 -7.68 -10.20
CA PHE A 850 25.21 -8.16 -8.82
C PHE A 850 25.25 -9.70 -8.77
N THR A 851 24.34 -10.36 -9.47
CA THR A 851 24.22 -11.83 -9.45
C THR A 851 25.46 -12.50 -10.02
N LEU A 852 25.91 -12.08 -11.22
CA LEU A 852 27.07 -12.68 -11.89
C LEU A 852 28.38 -12.44 -11.15
N SER A 853 28.54 -11.28 -10.49
CA SER A 853 29.75 -10.99 -9.72
C SER A 853 29.89 -11.89 -8.49
N VAL A 854 28.77 -12.22 -7.82
CA VAL A 854 28.76 -13.20 -6.72
C VAL A 854 29.16 -14.58 -7.21
N CYS A 855 28.60 -15.01 -8.35
CA CYS A 855 28.94 -16.29 -8.96
C CYS A 855 30.43 -16.36 -9.34
N HIS A 856 30.98 -15.29 -9.92
CA HIS A 856 32.39 -15.22 -10.29
C HIS A 856 33.33 -15.35 -9.09
N GLU A 857 33.06 -14.62 -7.99
CA GLU A 857 33.87 -14.66 -6.77
C GLU A 857 33.94 -16.07 -6.16
N ARG A 858 32.84 -16.84 -6.18
CA ARG A 858 32.80 -18.24 -5.72
C ARG A 858 33.81 -19.11 -6.44
N TYR A 859 33.78 -19.13 -7.77
CA TYR A 859 34.65 -20.01 -8.57
C TYR A 859 36.11 -19.54 -8.58
N LEU A 860 36.36 -18.25 -8.30
CA LEU A 860 37.71 -17.73 -8.10
C LEU A 860 38.34 -18.23 -6.78
N GLN A 861 37.53 -18.39 -5.72
CA GLN A 861 37.97 -18.81 -4.39
C GLN A 861 38.02 -20.35 -4.20
N SER A 862 37.58 -21.14 -5.18
CA SER A 862 37.64 -22.61 -5.12
C SER A 862 39.10 -23.10 -5.20
N PRO A 863 39.62 -23.84 -4.20
CA PRO A 863 41.01 -24.27 -4.20
C PRO A 863 41.27 -25.26 -5.33
N THR A 864 42.17 -24.88 -6.24
CA THR A 864 42.73 -25.77 -7.26
C THR A 864 43.35 -26.98 -6.56
N ILE A 865 42.69 -28.15 -6.62
CA ILE A 865 43.34 -29.43 -6.29
C ILE A 865 44.38 -29.66 -7.38
N GLN A 866 45.57 -29.13 -7.17
CA GLN A 866 46.75 -29.52 -7.94
C GLN A 866 47.04 -30.97 -7.61
N SER A 867 46.82 -31.86 -8.58
CA SER A 867 47.37 -33.20 -8.61
C SER A 867 48.90 -33.10 -8.52
N THR A 868 49.45 -33.19 -7.32
CA THR A 868 50.87 -33.43 -7.11
C THR A 868 51.12 -34.91 -7.41
N ALA A 869 51.33 -35.23 -8.68
CA ALA A 869 51.97 -36.48 -9.10
C ALA A 869 53.46 -36.41 -8.74
N GLY A 870 53.75 -36.47 -7.44
CA GLY A 870 55.09 -36.62 -6.90
C GLY A 870 55.50 -38.09 -6.92
N SER A 871 56.55 -38.38 -7.67
CA SER A 871 57.22 -39.67 -7.75
C SER A 871 57.43 -40.34 -6.38
N LYS A 872 56.95 -41.57 -6.19
CA LYS A 872 57.56 -42.54 -5.27
C LYS A 872 57.50 -43.94 -5.84
N LYS A 873 58.65 -44.42 -6.31
CA LYS A 873 58.97 -45.83 -6.52
C LYS A 873 58.70 -46.60 -5.22
N ALA A 874 57.85 -47.61 -5.26
CA ALA A 874 57.75 -48.61 -4.20
C ALA A 874 57.87 -50.03 -4.79
N LYS A 875 58.88 -50.71 -4.25
CA LYS A 875 59.36 -52.08 -4.45
C LYS A 875 58.31 -53.15 -4.78
N LYS A 876 58.69 -53.94 -5.77
CA LYS A 876 58.26 -55.30 -6.11
C LYS A 876 58.55 -56.25 -4.93
N GLN A 877 57.54 -56.99 -4.45
CA GLN A 877 57.75 -58.22 -3.69
C GLN A 877 56.80 -59.29 -4.24
N THR A 878 57.42 -60.33 -4.79
CA THR A 878 56.82 -61.54 -5.36
C THR A 878 56.86 -62.67 -4.34
N THR A 879 55.77 -63.43 -4.25
CA THR A 879 55.60 -64.88 -3.92
C THR A 879 54.14 -65.06 -3.47
N GLY A 880 53.29 -65.98 -3.93
CA GLY A 880 53.33 -67.04 -4.94
C GLY A 880 52.15 -68.00 -4.64
N SER A 881 51.41 -68.43 -5.69
CA SER A 881 50.53 -69.63 -5.77
C SER A 881 49.24 -69.63 -4.90
N ASN A 882 48.02 -70.03 -5.31
CA ASN A 882 47.55 -70.94 -6.35
C ASN A 882 46.04 -70.72 -6.69
N ASN A 883 45.70 -70.92 -7.97
CA ASN A 883 44.43 -71.35 -8.62
C ASN A 883 43.04 -71.20 -7.97
N GLY A 884 42.10 -70.65 -8.74
CA GLY A 884 40.67 -70.94 -8.61
C GLY A 884 39.74 -69.99 -9.39
N ALA A 885 39.33 -70.41 -10.59
CA ALA A 885 38.10 -70.10 -11.34
C ALA A 885 37.43 -68.70 -11.25
N ALA A 886 37.38 -68.06 -12.43
CA ALA A 886 36.32 -67.21 -12.98
C ALA A 886 35.20 -66.72 -12.04
N ASP A 887 35.19 -65.41 -11.78
CA ASP A 887 33.97 -64.60 -11.80
C ASP A 887 34.33 -63.16 -12.17
N THR A 888 33.99 -62.78 -13.40
CA THR A 888 34.07 -61.41 -13.91
C THR A 888 32.97 -60.55 -13.30
N ALA A 889 33.23 -59.98 -12.12
CA ALA A 889 32.46 -58.85 -11.59
C ALA A 889 33.21 -57.55 -11.90
N ASN A 890 32.92 -56.99 -13.08
CA ASN A 890 33.43 -55.69 -13.50
C ASN A 890 32.83 -54.61 -12.59
N HIS A 891 33.63 -54.05 -11.68
CA HIS A 891 33.29 -52.80 -11.00
C HIS A 891 33.31 -51.66 -12.02
N ASN A 892 32.18 -51.41 -12.69
CA ASN A 892 31.94 -50.15 -13.39
C ASN A 892 31.72 -49.04 -12.34
N LYS A 893 32.81 -48.39 -11.93
CA LYS A 893 32.73 -47.02 -11.42
C LYS A 893 32.35 -46.13 -12.60
N GLU A 894 31.09 -45.77 -12.72
CA GLU A 894 30.63 -44.72 -13.62
C GLU A 894 31.35 -43.41 -13.29
N PHE A 895 32.21 -42.95 -14.20
CA PHE A 895 32.80 -41.63 -14.10
C PHE A 895 31.79 -40.60 -14.60
N ILE A 896 31.21 -39.83 -13.68
CA ILE A 896 30.40 -38.65 -14.00
C ILE A 896 31.34 -37.58 -14.57
N THR A 897 31.23 -37.25 -15.85
CA THR A 897 32.04 -36.20 -16.50
C THR A 897 31.45 -34.82 -16.22
N ILE A 898 31.88 -34.25 -15.10
CA ILE A 898 31.49 -32.91 -14.64
C ILE A 898 32.36 -31.85 -15.36
N VAL A 899 31.76 -30.79 -15.93
CA VAL A 899 32.52 -29.70 -16.59
C VAL A 899 33.51 -29.07 -15.59
N PRO A 900 34.81 -28.93 -15.91
CA PRO A 900 35.80 -28.36 -14.99
C PRO A 900 35.43 -26.95 -14.50
N GLU A 901 35.67 -26.63 -13.23
CA GLU A 901 35.38 -25.30 -12.65
C GLU A 901 36.06 -24.16 -13.41
N LYS A 902 37.25 -24.40 -13.98
CA LYS A 902 37.97 -23.43 -14.81
C LYS A 902 37.22 -23.06 -16.09
N GLU A 903 36.54 -24.02 -16.73
CA GLU A 903 35.74 -23.78 -17.94
C GLU A 903 34.44 -23.05 -17.60
N ARG A 904 33.82 -23.40 -16.46
CA ARG A 904 32.64 -22.67 -15.95
C ARG A 904 32.96 -21.23 -15.60
N LEU A 905 34.08 -21.00 -14.91
CA LEU A 905 34.59 -19.67 -14.60
C LEU A 905 34.83 -18.87 -15.89
N ALA A 906 35.42 -19.49 -16.92
CA ALA A 906 35.65 -18.85 -18.21
C ALA A 906 34.35 -18.40 -18.91
N LEU A 907 33.28 -19.19 -18.81
CA LEU A 907 31.96 -18.86 -19.36
C LEU A 907 31.27 -17.73 -18.57
N ILE A 908 31.32 -17.76 -17.24
CA ILE A 908 30.81 -16.66 -16.40
C ILE A 908 31.59 -15.36 -16.69
N ALA A 909 32.91 -15.45 -16.79
CA ALA A 909 33.76 -14.32 -17.16
C ALA A 909 33.52 -13.84 -18.60
N GLY A 910 33.05 -14.71 -19.49
CA GLY A 910 32.60 -14.35 -20.84
C GLY A 910 31.38 -13.43 -20.81
N VAL A 911 30.32 -13.85 -20.10
CA VAL A 911 29.09 -13.05 -19.94
C VAL A 911 29.37 -11.73 -19.20
N LEU A 912 30.21 -11.74 -18.16
CA LEU A 912 30.63 -10.53 -17.45
C LEU A 912 31.43 -9.56 -18.33
N ARG A 913 32.25 -10.06 -19.26
CA ARG A 913 32.97 -9.22 -20.23
C ARG A 913 32.01 -8.54 -21.21
N GLU A 914 31.02 -9.26 -21.72
CA GLU A 914 29.98 -8.65 -22.57
C GLU A 914 29.22 -7.57 -21.79
N LEU A 915 28.79 -7.88 -20.57
CA LEU A 915 28.10 -6.93 -19.70
C LEU A 915 28.95 -5.68 -19.42
N LYS A 916 30.25 -5.85 -19.17
CA LYS A 916 31.20 -4.75 -19.03
C LYS A 916 31.27 -3.90 -20.30
N GLN A 917 31.35 -4.53 -21.47
CA GLN A 917 31.39 -3.84 -22.75
C GLN A 917 30.11 -3.03 -23.00
N LYS A 918 28.94 -3.65 -22.85
CA LYS A 918 27.65 -3.01 -23.09
C LYS A 918 27.33 -1.89 -22.09
N ILE A 919 27.73 -2.03 -20.82
CA ILE A 919 27.63 -0.92 -19.85
C ILE A 919 28.54 0.25 -20.24
N ASN A 920 29.73 -0.01 -20.77
CA ASN A 920 30.63 1.04 -21.26
C ASN A 920 30.07 1.75 -22.51
N GLU A 921 29.49 0.99 -23.45
CA GLU A 921 28.77 1.53 -24.61
C GLU A 921 27.55 2.36 -24.16
N ALA A 922 26.81 1.90 -23.14
CA ALA A 922 25.64 2.61 -22.60
C ALA A 922 25.99 4.01 -22.05
N ASP A 923 27.17 4.22 -21.46
CA ASP A 923 27.58 5.57 -21.02
C ASP A 923 27.71 6.56 -22.20
N THR A 924 28.10 6.06 -23.38
CA THR A 924 28.19 6.90 -24.59
C THR A 924 26.82 7.22 -25.17
N VAL A 925 25.90 6.25 -25.16
CA VAL A 925 24.50 6.45 -25.58
C VAL A 925 23.78 7.41 -24.64
N LEU A 926 23.93 7.25 -23.33
CA LEU A 926 23.35 8.19 -22.36
C LEU A 926 23.92 9.61 -22.48
N ALA A 927 25.16 9.75 -22.97
CA ALA A 927 25.74 11.05 -23.25
C ALA A 927 25.16 11.72 -24.50
N SER A 928 24.58 10.96 -25.44
CA SER A 928 23.93 11.49 -26.65
C SER A 928 22.46 11.87 -26.45
N TRP A 929 21.91 11.62 -25.25
CA TRP A 929 20.54 11.97 -24.92
C TRP A 929 20.37 13.51 -24.89
N LYS A 930 19.56 14.05 -25.81
CA LYS A 930 19.40 15.50 -26.02
C LYS A 930 18.52 16.16 -24.96
N VAL A 931 18.97 16.15 -23.72
CA VAL A 931 18.27 16.75 -22.56
C VAL A 931 17.96 18.24 -22.75
N GLY A 932 18.81 18.97 -23.48
CA GLY A 932 18.60 20.40 -23.75
C GLY A 932 17.37 20.73 -24.60
N GLN A 933 16.75 19.74 -25.26
CA GLN A 933 15.53 19.91 -26.06
C GLN A 933 14.24 19.80 -25.22
N VAL A 934 14.33 19.40 -23.95
CA VAL A 934 13.19 19.28 -23.03
C VAL A 934 12.72 20.66 -22.51
N VAL A 935 13.36 21.74 -22.99
CA VAL A 935 13.00 23.13 -22.71
C VAL A 935 11.87 23.53 -23.67
N ILE A 936 10.75 23.98 -23.12
CA ILE A 936 9.65 24.57 -23.90
C ILE A 936 10.07 25.98 -24.33
N ASP A 937 9.81 26.35 -25.59
CA ASP A 937 9.92 27.74 -26.04
C ASP A 937 9.09 28.64 -25.12
N ASN A 938 9.63 29.79 -24.71
CA ASN A 938 9.04 30.73 -23.73
C ASN A 938 7.71 31.40 -24.17
N SER A 939 6.83 30.74 -24.91
CA SER A 939 5.54 31.28 -25.33
C SER A 939 4.43 30.79 -24.39
N LEU A 940 4.27 31.47 -23.27
CA LEU A 940 2.99 31.47 -22.56
C LEU A 940 1.93 32.15 -23.44
N SER A 941 0.66 31.81 -23.25
CA SER A 941 -0.40 32.64 -23.81
C SER A 941 -0.34 34.06 -23.21
N GLU A 942 -0.58 35.12 -23.99
CA GLU A 942 -0.51 36.54 -23.56
C GLU A 942 -1.29 36.82 -22.25
N ALA A 943 -2.32 36.02 -21.95
CA ALA A 943 -3.12 36.15 -20.74
C ALA A 943 -2.43 35.59 -19.49
N VAL A 944 -1.61 34.55 -19.61
CA VAL A 944 -0.80 33.98 -18.52
C VAL A 944 0.44 34.85 -18.26
N GLU A 945 0.98 35.50 -19.29
CA GLU A 945 2.06 36.50 -19.15
C GLU A 945 1.59 37.73 -18.35
N ARG A 946 0.34 38.18 -18.54
CA ARG A 946 -0.25 39.32 -17.81
C ARG A 946 -0.38 39.09 -16.30
N LEU A 947 -0.45 37.84 -15.85
CA LEU A 947 -0.53 37.46 -14.43
C LEU A 947 0.83 37.62 -13.69
N SER A 948 1.87 38.14 -14.34
CA SER A 948 3.23 38.29 -13.79
C SER A 948 3.78 36.97 -13.20
N LEU A 949 3.39 35.85 -13.79
CA LEU A 949 3.75 34.51 -13.33
C LEU A 949 5.22 34.24 -13.64
N ASN A 950 6.02 33.95 -12.62
CA ASN A 950 7.45 33.68 -12.79
C ASN A 950 7.71 32.24 -13.29
N GLU A 951 7.47 32.02 -14.58
CA GLU A 951 7.66 30.73 -15.28
C GLU A 951 9.09 30.19 -15.18
N THR A 952 10.08 31.08 -15.06
CA THR A 952 11.50 30.71 -15.02
C THR A 952 11.83 29.70 -13.93
N SER A 953 11.06 29.69 -12.84
CA SER A 953 11.23 28.72 -11.76
C SER A 953 10.80 27.30 -12.16
N VAL A 954 9.68 27.16 -12.87
CA VAL A 954 9.14 25.86 -13.31
C VAL A 954 10.02 25.24 -14.39
N THR A 955 10.39 26.03 -15.41
CA THR A 955 11.25 25.55 -16.50
C THR A 955 12.67 25.22 -16.03
N ALA A 956 13.22 25.99 -15.09
CA ALA A 956 14.49 25.65 -14.44
C ALA A 956 14.40 24.35 -13.64
N LYS A 957 13.30 24.12 -12.93
CA LYS A 957 13.07 22.89 -12.15
C LYS A 957 12.95 21.66 -13.06
N ILE A 958 12.23 21.77 -14.18
CA ILE A 958 12.14 20.71 -15.21
C ILE A 958 13.54 20.39 -15.75
N THR A 959 14.27 21.41 -16.22
CA THR A 959 15.60 21.25 -16.82
C THR A 959 16.59 20.63 -15.83
N SER A 960 16.57 21.08 -14.58
CA SER A 960 17.42 20.56 -13.50
C SER A 960 17.11 19.10 -13.20
N ASN A 961 15.83 18.72 -13.14
CA ASN A 961 15.41 17.34 -12.88
C ASN A 961 15.94 16.39 -13.97
N VAL A 962 15.63 16.67 -15.23
CA VAL A 962 16.00 15.83 -16.38
C VAL A 962 17.53 15.70 -16.50
N SER A 963 18.24 16.83 -16.35
CA SER A 963 19.71 16.84 -16.37
C SER A 963 20.33 16.05 -15.22
N SER A 964 19.72 16.11 -14.03
CA SER A 964 20.19 15.37 -12.86
C SER A 964 19.92 13.88 -12.99
N GLU A 965 18.79 13.50 -13.60
CA GLU A 965 18.42 12.10 -13.81
C GLU A 965 19.43 11.39 -14.72
N VAL A 966 19.75 11.98 -15.88
CA VAL A 966 20.73 11.39 -16.80
C VAL A 966 22.11 11.25 -16.13
N LYS A 967 22.51 12.24 -15.32
CA LYS A 967 23.77 12.16 -14.54
C LYS A 967 23.72 11.02 -13.52
N GLU A 968 22.58 10.82 -12.86
CA GLU A 968 22.39 9.79 -11.85
C GLU A 968 22.43 8.39 -12.46
N VAL A 969 21.74 8.15 -13.57
CA VAL A 969 21.75 6.87 -14.30
C VAL A 969 23.17 6.55 -14.80
N ARG A 970 23.87 7.54 -15.35
CA ARG A 970 25.28 7.37 -15.77
C ARG A 970 26.20 7.06 -14.59
N ARG A 971 26.00 7.72 -13.44
CA ARG A 971 26.75 7.42 -12.21
C ARG A 971 26.51 5.98 -11.76
N LEU A 972 25.26 5.55 -11.72
CA LEU A 972 24.85 4.20 -11.37
C LEU A 972 25.55 3.16 -12.26
N LEU A 973 25.51 3.31 -13.58
CA LEU A 973 26.18 2.40 -14.51
C LEU A 973 27.71 2.40 -14.34
N LYS A 974 28.33 3.56 -14.10
CA LYS A 974 29.77 3.66 -13.79
C LYS A 974 30.15 2.93 -12.51
N ASP A 975 29.32 3.00 -11.48
CA ASP A 975 29.57 2.27 -10.23
C ASP A 975 29.43 0.75 -10.43
N LYS A 976 28.48 0.29 -11.25
CA LYS A 976 28.42 -1.13 -11.66
C LYS A 976 29.63 -1.54 -12.48
N LEU A 977 30.11 -0.70 -13.40
CA LEU A 977 31.33 -0.96 -14.17
C LEU A 977 32.57 -1.12 -13.27
N LYS A 978 32.69 -0.31 -12.21
CA LYS A 978 33.76 -0.45 -11.20
C LYS A 978 33.62 -1.76 -10.42
N MET A 979 32.40 -2.17 -10.08
CA MET A 979 32.14 -3.44 -9.39
C MET A 979 32.57 -4.64 -10.25
N ILE A 980 32.19 -4.67 -11.53
CA ILE A 980 32.63 -5.72 -12.47
C ILE A 980 34.15 -5.71 -12.63
N SER A 981 34.77 -4.54 -12.80
CA SER A 981 36.22 -4.43 -13.03
C SER A 981 37.07 -4.80 -11.83
N LYS A 982 36.49 -4.90 -10.63
CA LYS A 982 37.15 -5.48 -9.45
C LYS A 982 36.91 -6.98 -9.33
N ALA A 983 35.85 -7.49 -9.95
CA ALA A 983 35.49 -8.90 -9.92
C ALA A 983 36.29 -9.71 -10.96
N ILE A 984 36.42 -9.18 -12.20
CA ILE A 984 37.32 -9.67 -13.25
C ILE A 984 38.75 -9.23 -12.95
#